data_AF-A0A024TF33-F1
#
_entry.id   AF-A0A024TF33-F1
#
_cell.length_a   1.000
_cell.length_b   1.000
_cell.length_c   1.000
_cell.angle_alpha   90.00
_cell.angle_beta   90.00
_cell.angle_gamma   90.00
#
_symmetry.space_group_name_H-M   'P 1'
#
loop_
_entity.id
_entity.type
_entity.pdbx_description
1 polymer ?
#
loop_
_entity_poly.entity_id
_entity_poly.type
_entity_poly.pdbx_seq_one_letter_code
_entity_poly.pdbx_strand_id
1 'polypeptide(L)'
;MEEEDQWRRQRRRKIVKDLEWVLNSPHILSSRFQVLPTHISQTILALESTQAWLDELNENPMPLYTFLAAKRRDRASLALGVYFASLLEFWLRHCPSWTVEHLVVGQQLVTVKASRTVGQLKFVFRMFLPSSSSEFVDMHWEASIKFFLLTTISPPSPSGDSPIKLEHFVGPHLGENLAWRASEVSRKLDMCRLDVVRAWLASHFASPAATLSSPLNDAAAIDKSHHVQSYMLLRGYLFYPLAHLPSTTGCRSVIHVSSDIEPAHLRGWWTVDFASELVRAAPADARWAILPKVHWLSPVIARLSLGRTDEDENAWAIEGDAELGLDPIPLMDRAALFHVCTGHFKHSPTAMPLLVAELRLVQNGADERDNGTNPPTSASPRRLYAEVSRGFVMNPDTWKPQPLTQDALRFRRNKPPNPPQVEKTSLFNGALFESMPWPHHHCEREYEPPRPSLDEITMHVAVRMHHNDDESTAPANAVDEPTLTALLRRAQATPEANVEDHVPTATTLVQQVNVLLRHKLASAGQFIPSHGAIKGAIHSVLRARDKCFIGDCTAAVVEYGTTGGASDSNTKDMLRVGHLILDAAPNATKDNETAPTRLANRLASIFHDALSDSAKWWSVRFLVKAKQTLLNEVRASAMESALERNGDGGAMEDVMTRMLEPDHRGKWHMTVVDLCAAYGLPRAEATASTMLTKLLDANDPVAAEAFVLSQQRCTSRTHRLTQAFMRHSNTRTKAAKRLAALFHSILPSHTPHAANQRPIVNQDHQLTLVQDVLATRLSVHLVETPDDVTSMMHWMDEALMDPNHSPNEQPTKVVIVGLDCEWRPRAFSTKRDTTLDDDTPDLEQIQVIQVAFPHGHVYVLDCMAPSVIDVVVPLFRHLSRPWVVVTGFCVSGDLDRLVASHPGLTDVVHSPDFTCVELRRVAVARAKPNDVPTVQRMGLAGLAASYLNLRIPKDQQTSDWAVRPLSADQIEYAAMDAHCVRLLLLYFTAGLDGPDPVQEPWTISSSLWTAWRVHLQAYLGEADVVAAVASLGLSGTFHTLPTQPHCAVDREGHTVIKTVAWVVQHAQHHHASAAACGRSPVQFLAVMVDLAKTIDENKLHSFVLSKLGLSSCAISLASERDLVHVFGYGRGAIGPVGLRRPSLVHIVMDASLVHDDAIYCGAGALHRVVALSPLHLLQCPHLNISTYDVAA
;
A
#
# COMPACT_ATOMS: atom_id res chain seq x y z
N MET A 1 -42.91 17.12 30.44
CA MET A 1 -41.89 17.62 29.48
C MET A 1 -40.67 16.72 29.44
N GLU A 2 -39.81 16.62 30.46
CA GLU A 2 -38.58 15.79 30.36
C GLU A 2 -38.83 14.30 30.08
N GLU A 3 -39.81 13.66 30.74
CA GLU A 3 -40.17 12.26 30.46
C GLU A 3 -40.77 12.07 29.06
N GLU A 4 -41.52 13.06 28.58
CA GLU A 4 -42.19 13.05 27.29
C GLU A 4 -41.18 13.27 26.14
N ASP A 5 -40.18 14.13 26.34
CA ASP A 5 -39.06 14.34 25.42
C ASP A 5 -38.12 13.14 25.39
N GLN A 6 -37.85 12.52 26.54
CA GLN A 6 -37.08 11.28 26.62
C GLN A 6 -37.79 10.15 25.86
N TRP A 7 -39.12 10.07 26.00
CA TRP A 7 -39.95 9.11 25.29
C TRP A 7 -40.01 9.38 23.78
N ARG A 8 -40.14 10.65 23.37
CA ARG A 8 -40.08 11.07 21.96
C ARG A 8 -38.77 10.65 21.31
N ARG A 9 -37.63 10.90 21.97
CA ARG A 9 -36.30 10.47 21.49
C ARG A 9 -36.17 8.95 21.41
N GLN A 10 -36.73 8.23 22.39
CA GLN A 10 -36.79 6.77 22.35
C GLN A 10 -37.64 6.25 21.19
N ARG A 11 -38.59 7.00 20.63
CA ARG A 11 -39.39 6.51 19.50
C ARG A 11 -38.74 6.66 18.14
N ARG A 12 -37.64 7.43 18.04
CA ARG A 12 -36.98 7.67 16.76
C ARG A 12 -36.55 6.37 16.07
N ARG A 13 -36.59 6.35 14.74
CA ARG A 13 -36.03 5.27 13.91
C ARG A 13 -34.56 5.06 14.28
N LYS A 14 -34.10 3.82 14.20
CA LYS A 14 -32.74 3.44 14.64
C LYS A 14 -31.65 4.30 13.99
N ILE A 15 -31.77 4.57 12.70
CA ILE A 15 -30.81 5.39 11.95
C ILE A 15 -30.72 6.84 12.44
N VAL A 16 -31.85 7.44 12.84
CA VAL A 16 -31.90 8.82 13.36
C VAL A 16 -31.40 8.86 14.81
N LYS A 17 -31.69 7.82 15.60
CA LYS A 17 -31.08 7.64 16.93
C LYS A 17 -29.57 7.55 16.84
N ASP A 18 -29.04 6.83 15.85
CA ASP A 18 -27.60 6.75 15.62
C ASP A 18 -27.02 8.12 15.24
N LEU A 19 -27.69 8.86 14.35
CA LEU A 19 -27.29 10.22 13.99
C LEU A 19 -27.19 11.11 15.24
N GLU A 20 -28.24 11.15 16.07
CA GLU A 20 -28.24 11.90 17.34
C GLU A 20 -27.16 11.40 18.32
N TRP A 21 -27.03 10.07 18.47
CA TRP A 21 -26.07 9.43 19.37
C TRP A 21 -24.63 9.82 19.05
N VAL A 22 -24.28 9.99 17.78
CA VAL A 22 -22.90 10.34 17.36
C VAL A 22 -22.42 11.66 17.96
N LEU A 23 -23.30 12.66 18.11
CA LEU A 23 -22.98 13.93 18.77
C LEU A 23 -23.26 13.93 20.27
N ASN A 24 -24.32 13.24 20.71
CA ASN A 24 -24.81 13.29 22.09
C ASN A 24 -24.08 12.32 23.05
N SER A 25 -23.55 11.20 22.53
CA SER A 25 -22.86 10.21 23.37
C SER A 25 -21.58 10.78 23.99
N PRO A 26 -21.20 10.40 25.22
CA PRO A 26 -19.96 10.84 25.84
C PRO A 26 -18.73 10.27 25.11
N HIS A 27 -17.58 10.92 25.30
CA HIS A 27 -16.30 10.36 24.85
C HIS A 27 -15.89 9.18 25.73
N ILE A 28 -14.96 8.35 25.25
CA ILE A 28 -14.33 7.32 26.10
C ILE A 28 -13.25 7.94 26.99
N LEU A 29 -12.42 8.81 26.42
CA LEU A 29 -11.35 9.51 27.13
C LEU A 29 -11.86 10.85 27.67
N SER A 30 -11.27 11.30 28.78
CA SER A 30 -11.59 12.59 29.37
C SER A 30 -11.06 13.77 28.53
N SER A 31 -11.48 14.98 28.89
CA SER A 31 -11.09 16.24 28.24
C SER A 31 -9.56 16.47 28.15
N ARG A 32 -8.75 15.75 28.95
CA ARG A 32 -7.28 15.79 28.91
C ARG A 32 -6.70 15.40 27.54
N PHE A 33 -7.42 14.61 26.75
CA PHE A 33 -6.95 14.11 25.44
C PHE A 33 -7.43 14.96 24.25
N GLN A 34 -7.75 16.25 24.47
CA GLN A 34 -8.27 17.15 23.43
C GLN A 34 -9.46 16.54 22.68
N VAL A 35 -10.36 15.89 23.40
CA VAL A 35 -11.64 15.45 22.84
C VAL A 35 -12.56 16.64 22.64
N LEU A 36 -13.55 16.51 21.74
CA LEU A 36 -14.49 17.60 21.46
C LEU A 36 -15.22 18.03 22.75
N PRO A 37 -15.19 19.32 23.14
CA PRO A 37 -15.90 19.79 24.32
C PRO A 37 -17.41 19.51 24.22
N THR A 38 -17.97 18.92 25.28
CA THR A 38 -19.39 18.49 25.31
C THR A 38 -20.36 19.64 25.10
N HIS A 39 -20.04 20.84 25.56
CA HIS A 39 -20.88 22.02 25.41
C HIS A 39 -21.15 22.38 23.93
N ILE A 40 -20.21 22.10 23.01
CA ILE A 40 -20.38 22.35 21.57
C ILE A 40 -21.54 21.49 21.04
N SER A 41 -21.48 20.18 21.28
CA SER A 41 -22.56 19.26 20.88
C SER A 41 -23.87 19.57 21.61
N GLN A 42 -23.83 19.84 22.91
CA GLN A 42 -25.02 20.10 23.73
C GLN A 42 -25.75 21.37 23.28
N THR A 43 -25.01 22.44 22.96
CA THR A 43 -25.60 23.69 22.48
C THR A 43 -26.35 23.45 21.17
N ILE A 44 -25.72 22.77 20.20
CA ILE A 44 -26.36 22.47 18.91
C ILE A 44 -27.58 21.56 19.10
N LEU A 45 -27.48 20.53 19.94
CA LEU A 45 -28.60 19.62 20.21
C LEU A 45 -29.74 20.26 21.00
N ALA A 46 -29.48 21.31 21.79
CA ALA A 46 -30.51 22.02 22.55
C ALA A 46 -31.35 22.99 21.70
N LEU A 47 -30.88 23.35 20.49
CA LEU A 47 -31.60 24.26 19.60
C LEU A 47 -32.86 23.59 19.03
N GLU A 48 -33.97 24.32 19.06
CA GLU A 48 -35.27 23.86 18.56
C GLU A 48 -35.22 23.50 17.07
N SER A 49 -34.49 24.28 16.26
CA SER A 49 -34.26 24.00 14.84
C SER A 49 -33.57 22.66 14.60
N THR A 50 -32.63 22.26 15.47
CA THR A 50 -31.98 20.95 15.40
C THR A 50 -32.96 19.83 15.74
N GLN A 51 -33.77 20.01 16.79
CA GLN A 51 -34.75 19.01 17.19
C GLN A 51 -35.83 18.83 16.12
N ALA A 52 -36.36 19.92 15.56
CA ALA A 52 -37.30 19.89 14.45
C ALA A 52 -36.72 19.13 13.24
N TRP A 53 -35.48 19.42 12.86
CA TRP A 53 -34.79 18.71 11.77
C TRP A 53 -34.60 17.21 12.04
N LEU A 54 -34.25 16.82 13.26
CA LEU A 54 -34.15 15.40 13.63
C LEU A 54 -35.52 14.71 13.60
N ASP A 55 -36.60 15.42 13.92
CA ASP A 55 -37.95 14.87 13.85
C ASP A 55 -38.46 14.76 12.41
N GLU A 56 -38.14 15.73 11.54
CA GLU A 56 -38.38 15.63 10.09
C GLU A 56 -37.66 14.43 9.47
N LEU A 57 -36.38 14.21 9.84
CA LEU A 57 -35.64 13.01 9.42
C LEU A 57 -36.21 11.73 10.01
N ASN A 58 -36.83 11.79 11.18
CA ASN A 58 -37.50 10.63 11.77
C ASN A 58 -38.75 10.23 10.98
N GLU A 59 -39.53 11.21 10.54
CA GLU A 59 -40.69 10.98 9.67
C GLU A 59 -40.23 10.51 8.27
N ASN A 60 -39.25 11.20 7.68
CA ASN A 60 -38.68 10.89 6.38
C ASN A 60 -37.15 10.74 6.42
N PRO A 61 -36.61 9.55 6.69
CA PRO A 61 -35.17 9.30 6.76
C PRO A 61 -34.47 9.21 5.39
N MET A 62 -35.19 9.38 4.28
CA MET A 62 -34.64 9.17 2.93
C MET A 62 -33.41 10.03 2.59
N PRO A 63 -33.32 11.31 3.02
CA PRO A 63 -32.09 12.09 2.80
C PRO A 63 -30.86 11.45 3.45
N LEU A 64 -31.02 10.89 4.65
CA LEU A 64 -29.96 10.23 5.38
C LEU A 64 -29.57 8.88 4.75
N TYR A 65 -30.56 8.08 4.32
CA TYR A 65 -30.29 6.84 3.57
C TYR A 65 -29.55 7.11 2.26
N THR A 66 -30.01 8.09 1.48
CA THR A 66 -29.39 8.49 0.21
C THR A 66 -27.94 8.89 0.43
N PHE A 67 -27.69 9.69 1.47
CA PHE A 67 -26.34 10.11 1.83
C PHE A 67 -25.45 8.92 2.21
N LEU A 68 -25.93 8.00 3.05
CA LEU A 68 -25.16 6.83 3.46
C LEU A 68 -24.93 5.85 2.31
N ALA A 69 -25.91 5.69 1.40
CA ALA A 69 -25.79 4.85 0.22
C ALA A 69 -24.67 5.33 -0.71
N ALA A 70 -24.54 6.64 -0.91
CA ALA A 70 -23.45 7.24 -1.69
C ALA A 70 -22.05 7.02 -1.07
N LYS A 71 -21.98 6.68 0.23
CA LYS A 71 -20.73 6.38 0.94
C LYS A 71 -20.40 4.88 1.00
N ARG A 72 -21.26 4.01 0.48
CA ARG A 72 -21.06 2.56 0.43
C ARG A 72 -20.21 2.17 -0.80
N ARG A 73 -19.31 1.21 -0.61
CA ARG A 73 -18.64 0.51 -1.72
C ARG A 73 -19.43 -0.70 -2.22
N ASP A 74 -20.34 -1.22 -1.39
CA ASP A 74 -21.24 -2.36 -1.64
C ASP A 74 -22.54 -2.14 -0.84
N ARG A 75 -23.70 -2.53 -1.40
CA ARG A 75 -25.02 -2.38 -0.74
C ARG A 75 -25.07 -3.13 0.60
N ALA A 76 -24.32 -4.23 0.74
CA ALA A 76 -24.40 -5.17 1.87
C ALA A 76 -23.39 -4.95 3.02
N SER A 77 -22.39 -4.06 2.90
CA SER A 77 -21.43 -3.89 4.00
C SER A 77 -20.98 -2.45 4.25
N LEU A 78 -21.49 -1.87 5.33
CA LEU A 78 -21.00 -0.61 5.88
C LEU A 78 -20.17 -0.91 7.13
N ALA A 79 -18.84 -0.87 7.01
CA ALA A 79 -17.96 -1.01 8.16
C ALA A 79 -18.31 0.04 9.23
N LEU A 80 -18.45 -0.35 10.50
CA LEU A 80 -18.95 0.51 11.57
C LEU A 80 -18.20 1.85 11.70
N GLY A 81 -16.89 1.86 11.45
CA GLY A 81 -16.09 3.09 11.44
C GLY A 81 -16.43 4.06 10.29
N VAL A 82 -16.83 3.53 9.13
CA VAL A 82 -17.29 4.31 7.98
C VAL A 82 -18.70 4.84 8.24
N TYR A 83 -19.59 4.00 8.80
CA TYR A 83 -20.94 4.43 9.22
C TYR A 83 -20.87 5.62 10.18
N PHE A 84 -20.10 5.49 11.27
CA PHE A 84 -19.90 6.54 12.26
C PHE A 84 -19.36 7.85 11.65
N ALA A 85 -18.34 7.75 10.79
CA ALA A 85 -17.77 8.93 10.13
C ALA A 85 -18.75 9.59 9.15
N SER A 86 -19.58 8.80 8.46
CA SER A 86 -20.57 9.31 7.52
C SER A 86 -21.70 10.05 8.24
N LEU A 87 -22.13 9.57 9.42
CA LEU A 87 -23.10 10.29 10.26
C LEU A 87 -22.54 11.64 10.73
N LEU A 88 -21.26 11.71 11.12
CA LEU A 88 -20.60 12.98 11.45
C LEU A 88 -20.54 13.93 10.24
N GLU A 89 -20.21 13.41 9.06
CA GLU A 89 -20.21 14.21 7.83
C GLU A 89 -21.61 14.75 7.51
N PHE A 90 -22.64 13.93 7.71
CA PHE A 90 -24.03 14.34 7.49
C PHE A 90 -24.43 15.51 8.40
N TRP A 91 -24.07 15.45 9.68
CA TRP A 91 -24.21 16.59 10.58
C TRP A 91 -23.54 17.84 9.99
N LEU A 92 -22.26 17.74 9.60
CA LEU A 92 -21.47 18.92 9.16
C LEU A 92 -22.02 19.57 7.88
N ARG A 93 -22.70 18.78 7.04
CA ARG A 93 -23.25 19.26 5.77
C ARG A 93 -24.70 19.75 5.85
N HIS A 94 -25.50 19.17 6.74
CA HIS A 94 -26.96 19.29 6.65
C HIS A 94 -27.65 19.81 7.92
N CYS A 95 -26.97 19.86 9.07
CA CYS A 95 -27.58 20.42 10.26
C CYS A 95 -27.81 21.93 10.07
N PRO A 96 -29.06 22.41 10.24
CA PRO A 96 -29.40 23.82 9.99
C PRO A 96 -28.84 24.77 11.06
N SER A 97 -28.43 24.24 12.20
CA SER A 97 -28.13 25.02 13.40
C SER A 97 -26.65 25.40 13.54
N TRP A 98 -25.78 24.90 12.66
CA TRP A 98 -24.42 25.42 12.52
C TRP A 98 -24.18 25.88 11.08
N THR A 99 -23.35 26.92 10.92
CA THR A 99 -22.88 27.31 9.60
C THR A 99 -21.46 26.77 9.42
N VAL A 100 -21.29 25.91 8.42
CA VAL A 100 -20.02 25.25 8.11
C VAL A 100 -19.57 25.69 6.72
N GLU A 101 -18.38 26.27 6.65
CA GLU A 101 -17.72 26.65 5.40
C GLU A 101 -16.41 25.88 5.21
N HIS A 102 -15.90 25.87 3.98
CA HIS A 102 -14.60 25.28 3.65
C HIS A 102 -14.46 23.81 4.11
N LEU A 103 -15.55 23.04 4.16
CA LEU A 103 -15.52 21.64 4.60
C LEU A 103 -14.73 20.76 3.63
N VAL A 104 -13.66 20.16 4.15
CA VAL A 104 -12.87 19.12 3.48
C VAL A 104 -12.88 17.85 4.31
N VAL A 105 -13.11 16.73 3.63
CA VAL A 105 -13.19 15.41 4.25
C VAL A 105 -12.08 14.52 3.69
N GLY A 106 -11.22 13.99 4.56
CA GLY A 106 -10.19 13.03 4.19
C GLY A 106 -8.99 13.63 3.41
N GLN A 107 -8.59 14.86 3.73
CA GLN A 107 -7.46 15.53 3.07
C GLN A 107 -6.13 14.79 3.32
N GLN A 108 -5.50 14.27 2.26
CA GLN A 108 -4.15 13.69 2.35
C GLN A 108 -3.08 14.77 2.17
N LEU A 109 -2.03 14.71 2.96
CA LEU A 109 -0.90 15.64 2.88
C LEU A 109 0.40 14.87 2.62
N VAL A 110 1.21 15.35 1.67
CA VAL A 110 2.42 14.68 1.18
C VAL A 110 3.60 15.65 1.30
N THR A 111 4.74 15.20 1.84
CA THR A 111 5.95 16.05 1.85
C THR A 111 6.61 16.09 0.48
N VAL A 112 7.05 17.29 0.09
CA VAL A 112 7.76 17.56 -1.17
C VAL A 112 9.11 16.81 -1.24
N LYS A 113 9.81 16.64 -0.10
CA LYS A 113 11.17 16.05 -0.07
C LYS A 113 11.22 14.51 -0.06
N ALA A 114 10.12 13.79 0.20
CA ALA A 114 10.18 12.32 0.36
C ALA A 114 9.05 11.54 -0.31
N SER A 115 8.08 12.21 -0.98
CA SER A 115 6.86 11.56 -1.52
C SER A 115 6.16 10.65 -0.49
N ARG A 116 6.34 10.95 0.79
CA ARG A 116 5.78 10.18 1.90
C ARG A 116 4.55 10.91 2.39
N THR A 117 3.41 10.23 2.38
CA THR A 117 2.20 10.73 3.03
C THR A 117 2.50 11.01 4.50
N VAL A 118 2.35 12.27 4.90
CA VAL A 118 2.53 12.76 6.27
C VAL A 118 1.39 12.24 7.14
N GLY A 119 0.19 12.25 6.57
CA GLY A 119 -1.03 11.66 7.10
C GLY A 119 -2.25 12.17 6.35
N GLN A 120 -3.42 11.94 6.93
CA GLN A 120 -4.71 12.34 6.38
C GLN A 120 -5.52 13.04 7.47
N LEU A 121 -5.97 14.27 7.22
CA LEU A 121 -6.89 15.01 8.09
C LEU A 121 -8.32 14.54 7.80
N LYS A 122 -9.07 14.17 8.84
CA LYS A 122 -10.42 13.60 8.64
C LYS A 122 -11.47 14.63 8.26
N PHE A 123 -11.68 15.66 9.08
CA PHE A 123 -12.61 16.75 8.79
C PHE A 123 -11.91 18.08 9.08
N VAL A 124 -11.93 18.99 8.12
CA VAL A 124 -11.39 20.34 8.26
C VAL A 124 -12.44 21.31 7.76
N PHE A 125 -12.82 22.29 8.57
CA PHE A 125 -13.90 23.22 8.24
C PHE A 125 -13.85 24.48 9.08
N ARG A 126 -14.52 25.53 8.62
CA ARG A 126 -14.77 26.75 9.39
C ARG A 126 -16.18 26.69 9.97
N MET A 127 -16.32 26.94 11.26
CA MET A 127 -17.60 26.93 11.96
C MET A 127 -17.92 28.32 12.49
N PHE A 128 -19.13 28.82 12.26
CA PHE A 128 -19.61 30.07 12.85
C PHE A 128 -20.39 29.78 14.13
N LEU A 129 -20.12 30.55 15.18
CA LEU A 129 -20.81 30.37 16.45
C LEU A 129 -22.24 30.93 16.38
N PRO A 130 -23.25 30.25 16.95
CA PRO A 130 -24.66 30.65 16.83
C PRO A 130 -24.97 32.09 17.29
N SER A 131 -24.14 32.64 18.18
CA SER A 131 -24.34 33.96 18.80
C SER A 131 -23.81 35.14 17.96
N SER A 132 -23.05 34.90 16.88
CA SER A 132 -22.47 35.94 16.02
C SER A 132 -22.13 35.41 14.63
N SER A 133 -22.69 36.03 13.58
CA SER A 133 -22.39 35.69 12.18
C SER A 133 -20.99 36.10 11.72
N SER A 134 -20.28 36.92 12.49
CA SER A 134 -18.94 37.41 12.16
C SER A 134 -17.81 36.67 12.90
N GLU A 135 -18.14 35.87 13.92
CA GLU A 135 -17.13 35.13 14.69
C GLU A 135 -17.10 33.67 14.26
N PHE A 136 -15.97 33.27 13.68
CA PHE A 136 -15.75 31.91 13.20
C PHE A 136 -14.57 31.25 13.90
N VAL A 137 -14.58 29.93 13.90
CA VAL A 137 -13.51 29.08 14.40
C VAL A 137 -13.14 28.07 13.33
N ASP A 138 -11.87 28.06 12.94
CA ASP A 138 -11.34 27.03 12.05
C ASP A 138 -11.11 25.74 12.86
N MET A 139 -11.73 24.65 12.42
CA MET A 139 -11.82 23.37 13.11
C MET A 139 -11.12 22.26 12.33
N HIS A 140 -10.46 21.37 13.05
CA HIS A 140 -10.00 20.08 12.57
C HIS A 140 -10.48 18.96 13.50
N TRP A 141 -11.27 18.03 12.98
CA TRP A 141 -11.77 16.90 13.74
C TRP A 141 -11.19 15.57 13.24
N GLU A 142 -10.59 14.82 14.16
CA GLU A 142 -10.38 13.38 14.02
C GLU A 142 -11.57 12.63 14.62
N ALA A 143 -11.86 11.43 14.11
CA ALA A 143 -13.05 10.67 14.50
C ALA A 143 -12.75 9.17 14.59
N SER A 144 -13.22 8.51 15.65
CA SER A 144 -13.15 7.05 15.80
C SER A 144 -14.22 6.52 16.74
N ILE A 145 -14.83 5.39 16.36
CA ILE A 145 -15.70 4.58 17.21
C ILE A 145 -14.92 3.36 17.73
N LYS A 146 -14.93 3.11 19.05
CA LYS A 146 -14.16 2.03 19.68
C LYS A 146 -14.89 1.34 20.83
N PHE A 147 -14.53 0.09 21.08
CA PHE A 147 -15.11 -0.75 22.13
C PHE A 147 -13.95 -1.45 22.83
N PHE A 148 -13.88 -1.36 24.16
CA PHE A 148 -12.81 -1.98 24.94
C PHE A 148 -13.36 -2.70 26.17
N LEU A 149 -12.76 -3.83 26.52
CA LEU A 149 -13.11 -4.69 27.64
C LEU A 149 -12.01 -4.57 28.70
N LEU A 150 -12.40 -4.34 29.96
CA LEU A 150 -11.49 -4.36 31.09
C LEU A 150 -11.09 -5.81 31.42
N THR A 151 -9.79 -6.10 31.45
CA THR A 151 -9.27 -7.47 31.59
C THR A 151 -9.03 -7.90 33.03
N THR A 152 -8.70 -6.96 33.91
CA THR A 152 -8.37 -7.22 35.30
C THR A 152 -8.98 -6.15 36.20
N ILE A 153 -9.65 -6.60 37.25
CA ILE A 153 -9.96 -5.79 38.42
C ILE A 153 -9.04 -6.35 39.49
N SER A 154 -7.88 -5.71 39.74
CA SER A 154 -7.03 -6.15 40.84
C SER A 154 -7.84 -6.14 42.14
N PRO A 155 -7.73 -7.17 43.00
CA PRO A 155 -8.35 -7.11 44.32
C PRO A 155 -7.82 -5.87 45.06
N PRO A 156 -8.66 -5.17 45.83
CA PRO A 156 -8.24 -3.97 46.55
C PRO A 156 -7.06 -4.34 47.45
N SER A 157 -5.89 -3.78 47.16
CA SER A 157 -4.76 -3.86 48.08
C SER A 157 -5.17 -3.20 49.40
N PRO A 158 -4.79 -3.73 50.57
CA PRO A 158 -5.16 -3.15 51.87
C PRO A 158 -4.65 -1.71 52.08
N SER A 159 -3.79 -1.20 51.18
CA SER A 159 -3.30 0.17 51.14
C SER A 159 -4.20 1.18 50.38
N GLY A 160 -5.28 0.74 49.73
CA GLY A 160 -6.18 1.62 48.96
C GLY A 160 -5.58 2.12 47.63
N ASP A 161 -6.43 2.20 46.60
CA ASP A 161 -6.27 2.95 45.35
C ASP A 161 -5.02 2.73 44.48
N SER A 162 -5.02 1.66 43.69
CA SER A 162 -4.40 1.73 42.35
C SER A 162 -5.53 1.79 41.30
N PRO A 163 -5.80 2.96 40.70
CA PRO A 163 -6.91 3.11 39.77
C PRO A 163 -6.70 2.26 38.51
N ILE A 164 -7.80 1.80 37.92
CA ILE A 164 -7.76 1.09 36.64
C ILE A 164 -7.15 2.01 35.57
N LYS A 165 -6.07 1.52 34.95
CA LYS A 165 -5.31 2.21 33.91
C LYS A 165 -5.85 1.93 32.51
N LEU A 166 -5.43 2.75 31.53
CA LEU A 166 -5.83 2.61 30.14
C LEU A 166 -5.33 1.29 29.51
N GLU A 167 -4.13 0.79 29.88
CA GLU A 167 -3.62 -0.47 29.31
C GLU A 167 -4.44 -1.71 29.69
N HIS A 168 -5.25 -1.65 30.75
CA HIS A 168 -6.11 -2.75 31.17
C HIS A 168 -7.37 -2.90 30.29
N PHE A 169 -7.64 -1.95 29.40
CA PHE A 169 -8.76 -1.98 28.47
C PHE A 169 -8.31 -2.45 27.10
N VAL A 170 -8.77 -3.62 26.65
CA VAL A 170 -8.38 -4.23 25.37
C VAL A 170 -9.56 -4.40 24.43
N GLY A 171 -9.35 -4.30 23.12
CA GLY A 171 -10.44 -4.47 22.16
C GLY A 171 -10.99 -5.90 22.18
N PRO A 172 -12.29 -6.12 21.85
CA PRO A 172 -12.91 -7.45 21.89
C PRO A 172 -12.24 -8.46 20.94
N HIS A 173 -11.55 -7.98 19.91
CA HIS A 173 -10.81 -8.81 18.95
C HIS A 173 -9.29 -8.84 19.21
N LEU A 174 -8.86 -8.38 20.39
CA LEU A 174 -7.44 -8.35 20.82
C LEU A 174 -6.48 -7.69 19.80
N GLY A 175 -6.95 -6.63 19.13
CA GLY A 175 -6.17 -5.91 18.12
C GLY A 175 -5.43 -4.68 18.64
N GLU A 176 -5.87 -4.11 19.77
CA GLU A 176 -5.31 -2.90 20.40
C GLU A 176 -5.81 -2.76 21.85
N ASN A 177 -5.14 -1.93 22.64
CA ASN A 177 -5.57 -1.48 23.97
C ASN A 177 -5.90 0.03 23.98
N LEU A 178 -6.54 0.51 25.04
CA LEU A 178 -6.97 1.92 25.14
C LEU A 178 -5.78 2.88 25.35
N ALA A 179 -4.71 2.44 26.01
CA ALA A 179 -3.49 3.25 26.18
C ALA A 179 -2.84 3.60 24.83
N TRP A 180 -2.70 2.62 23.94
CA TRP A 180 -2.23 2.82 22.58
C TRP A 180 -3.16 3.76 21.81
N ARG A 181 -4.48 3.56 21.94
CA ARG A 181 -5.47 4.42 21.29
C ARG A 181 -5.35 5.87 21.76
N ALA A 182 -5.10 6.11 23.04
CA ALA A 182 -4.87 7.44 23.60
C ALA A 182 -3.60 8.09 23.05
N SER A 183 -2.49 7.34 22.93
CA SER A 183 -1.25 7.82 22.28
C SER A 183 -1.47 8.18 20.81
N GLU A 184 -2.25 7.36 20.09
CA GLU A 184 -2.57 7.60 18.68
C GLU A 184 -3.45 8.86 18.49
N VAL A 185 -4.32 9.18 19.45
CA VAL A 185 -5.07 10.44 19.46
C VAL A 185 -4.11 11.63 19.52
N SER A 186 -3.19 11.66 20.50
CA SER A 186 -2.20 12.74 20.61
C SER A 186 -1.39 12.89 19.33
N ARG A 187 -0.87 11.77 18.77
CA ARG A 187 -0.07 11.79 17.54
C ARG A 187 -0.85 12.35 16.34
N LYS A 188 -2.14 12.03 16.22
CA LYS A 188 -2.98 12.49 15.11
C LYS A 188 -3.33 13.96 15.20
N LEU A 189 -3.62 14.46 16.40
CA LEU A 189 -3.88 15.88 16.61
C LEU A 189 -2.59 16.71 16.45
N ASP A 190 -1.46 16.21 16.95
CA ASP A 190 -0.14 16.84 16.79
C ASP A 190 0.31 16.98 15.33
N MET A 191 -0.27 16.20 14.42
CA MET A 191 0.01 16.30 12.98
C MET A 191 -0.27 17.71 12.44
N CYS A 192 -1.24 18.43 12.99
CA CYS A 192 -1.55 19.81 12.59
C CYS A 192 -0.42 20.80 12.90
N ARG A 193 0.54 20.43 13.76
CA ARG A 193 1.71 21.26 14.09
C ARG A 193 2.81 21.17 13.04
N LEU A 194 2.76 20.19 12.14
CA LEU A 194 3.76 20.03 11.09
C LEU A 194 3.67 21.16 10.08
N ASP A 195 4.82 21.71 9.66
CA ASP A 195 4.89 22.91 8.81
C ASP A 195 4.10 22.78 7.51
N VAL A 196 4.17 21.61 6.87
CA VAL A 196 3.41 21.30 5.65
C VAL A 196 1.90 21.33 5.88
N VAL A 197 1.45 20.94 7.07
CA VAL A 197 0.03 20.91 7.44
C VAL A 197 -0.42 22.32 7.82
N ARG A 198 0.38 23.06 8.59
CA ARG A 198 0.12 24.47 8.91
C ARG A 198 0.02 25.34 7.66
N ALA A 199 0.94 25.17 6.71
CA ALA A 199 0.92 25.90 5.44
C ALA A 199 -0.34 25.58 4.63
N TRP A 200 -0.73 24.30 4.56
CA TRP A 200 -1.97 23.91 3.87
C TRP A 200 -3.21 24.48 4.55
N LEU A 201 -3.30 24.40 5.89
CA LEU A 201 -4.42 24.96 6.65
C LEU A 201 -4.53 26.48 6.46
N ALA A 202 -3.41 27.21 6.51
CA ALA A 202 -3.38 28.65 6.27
C ALA A 202 -3.87 29.00 4.85
N SER A 203 -3.41 28.27 3.84
CA SER A 203 -3.88 28.45 2.45
C SER A 203 -5.36 28.10 2.27
N HIS A 204 -5.85 27.08 2.97
CA HIS A 204 -7.22 26.59 2.84
C HIS A 204 -8.25 27.58 3.41
N PHE A 205 -7.87 28.30 4.46
CA PHE A 205 -8.72 29.25 5.20
C PHE A 205 -8.48 30.72 4.85
N ALA A 206 -7.57 31.02 3.91
CA ALA A 206 -7.24 32.38 3.48
C ALA A 206 -8.45 33.07 2.80
N SER A 207 -8.70 34.34 3.15
CA SER A 207 -9.73 35.16 2.51
C SER A 207 -9.23 35.81 1.20
N PRO A 208 -10.03 35.85 0.12
CA PRO A 208 -9.68 36.54 -1.13
C PRO A 208 -9.40 38.04 -0.98
N ALA A 209 -9.87 38.69 0.09
CA ALA A 209 -9.71 40.13 0.31
C ALA A 209 -8.35 40.53 0.90
N ALA A 210 -7.61 39.58 1.49
CA ALA A 210 -6.33 39.86 2.16
C ALA A 210 -5.11 39.83 1.21
N THR A 211 -5.27 39.37 -0.03
CA THR A 211 -4.19 39.22 -1.02
C THR A 211 -3.89 40.49 -1.81
N LEU A 212 -4.61 41.60 -1.57
CA LEU A 212 -4.46 42.87 -2.29
C LEU A 212 -3.70 43.97 -1.53
N SER A 213 -3.22 43.72 -0.30
CA SER A 213 -2.46 44.72 0.45
C SER A 213 -1.12 44.18 0.99
N SER A 214 -0.05 44.65 0.34
CA SER A 214 1.36 44.63 0.72
C SER A 214 2.24 43.44 0.27
N PRO A 215 3.11 43.66 -0.73
CA PRO A 215 4.33 42.88 -0.91
C PRO A 215 5.45 43.52 -0.08
N LEU A 216 6.00 42.81 0.92
CA LEU A 216 7.40 42.83 1.37
C LEU A 216 7.51 42.37 2.84
N ASN A 217 8.34 41.34 3.04
CA ASN A 217 9.19 41.12 4.21
C ASN A 217 8.57 41.32 5.60
N ASP A 218 7.90 40.30 6.12
CA ASP A 218 8.02 39.96 7.55
C ASP A 218 7.60 38.51 7.80
N ALA A 219 8.55 37.59 7.64
CA ALA A 219 8.39 36.18 8.02
C ALA A 219 8.17 35.99 9.55
N ALA A 220 8.35 37.05 10.34
CA ALA A 220 8.11 37.07 11.79
C ALA A 220 6.68 37.49 12.18
N ALA A 221 5.88 38.08 11.27
CA ALA A 221 4.51 38.51 11.55
C ALA A 221 3.46 37.39 11.34
N ILE A 222 3.82 36.32 10.63
CA ILE A 222 2.93 35.16 10.35
C ILE A 222 2.69 34.30 11.60
N ASP A 223 3.48 34.49 12.67
CA ASP A 223 3.40 33.69 13.91
C ASP A 223 2.23 34.05 14.83
N LYS A 224 1.36 35.00 14.44
CA LYS A 224 0.18 35.40 15.22
C LYS A 224 -1.05 35.55 14.34
N SER A 225 -1.84 34.49 14.10
CA SER A 225 -3.32 34.56 14.14
C SER A 225 -4.14 33.41 13.52
N HIS A 226 -3.60 32.43 12.78
CA HIS A 226 -4.42 31.26 12.36
C HIS A 226 -4.27 30.07 13.32
N HIS A 227 -5.09 30.06 14.37
CA HIS A 227 -5.17 28.93 15.31
C HIS A 227 -6.33 27.99 14.95
N VAL A 228 -6.04 26.88 14.26
CA VAL A 228 -7.01 25.81 14.01
C VAL A 228 -7.21 24.99 15.28
N GLN A 229 -8.45 24.92 15.77
CA GLN A 229 -8.80 24.09 16.91
C GLN A 229 -8.94 22.62 16.50
N SER A 230 -8.08 21.77 17.05
CA SER A 230 -8.04 20.35 16.72
C SER A 230 -8.67 19.50 17.83
N TYR A 231 -9.62 18.65 17.48
CA TYR A 231 -10.33 17.80 18.42
C TYR A 231 -10.45 16.34 17.97
N MET A 232 -10.50 15.43 18.94
CA MET A 232 -10.81 14.02 18.71
C MET A 232 -12.25 13.67 19.12
N LEU A 233 -12.99 13.05 18.20
CA LEU A 233 -14.25 12.39 18.49
C LEU A 233 -14.04 10.89 18.69
N LEU A 234 -13.61 10.51 19.89
CA LEU A 234 -13.49 9.11 20.31
C LEU A 234 -14.74 8.67 21.07
N ARG A 235 -15.69 8.04 20.37
CA ARG A 235 -16.96 7.54 20.94
C ARG A 235 -16.93 6.02 21.11
N GLY A 236 -17.91 5.49 21.85
CA GLY A 236 -18.16 4.06 21.99
C GLY A 236 -18.38 3.63 23.44
N TYR A 237 -18.00 2.40 23.78
CA TYR A 237 -18.33 1.78 25.06
C TYR A 237 -17.12 1.12 25.72
N LEU A 238 -17.09 1.18 27.06
CA LEU A 238 -16.20 0.38 27.89
C LEU A 238 -16.99 -0.75 28.57
N PHE A 239 -16.46 -1.97 28.54
CA PHE A 239 -17.13 -3.16 29.07
C PHE A 239 -16.38 -3.70 30.27
N TYR A 240 -17.12 -4.09 31.30
CA TYR A 240 -16.59 -4.53 32.59
C TYR A 240 -16.90 -6.01 32.82
N PRO A 241 -16.02 -6.79 33.48
CA PRO A 241 -16.28 -8.21 33.66
C PRO A 241 -17.51 -8.43 34.53
N LEU A 242 -18.49 -9.17 34.02
CA LEU A 242 -19.75 -9.46 34.70
C LEU A 242 -19.54 -10.24 36.02
N ALA A 243 -18.46 -11.01 36.10
CA ALA A 243 -17.95 -11.65 37.32
C ALA A 243 -17.89 -10.73 38.54
N HIS A 244 -17.62 -9.44 38.33
CA HIS A 244 -17.42 -8.45 39.39
C HIS A 244 -18.59 -7.46 39.53
N LEU A 245 -19.68 -7.69 38.80
CA LEU A 245 -20.86 -6.81 38.82
C LEU A 245 -22.02 -7.49 39.54
N PRO A 246 -22.80 -6.74 40.35
CA PRO A 246 -23.95 -7.30 41.05
C PRO A 246 -25.12 -7.60 40.12
N SER A 247 -25.22 -6.88 39.00
CA SER A 247 -26.22 -7.08 37.95
C SER A 247 -25.68 -6.60 36.60
N THR A 248 -26.33 -6.99 35.51
CA THR A 248 -26.05 -6.51 34.15
C THR A 248 -26.24 -5.00 33.99
N THR A 249 -27.03 -4.37 34.87
CA THR A 249 -27.21 -2.91 34.94
C THR A 249 -26.29 -2.22 35.96
N GLY A 250 -25.52 -2.99 36.75
CA GLY A 250 -24.78 -2.54 37.93
C GLY A 250 -23.42 -1.88 37.67
N CYS A 251 -23.03 -1.59 36.43
CA CYS A 251 -21.70 -1.06 36.09
C CYS A 251 -21.38 0.32 36.69
N ARG A 252 -22.39 1.09 37.13
CA ARG A 252 -22.23 2.49 37.56
C ARG A 252 -21.68 2.67 38.98
N SER A 253 -21.89 1.72 39.89
CA SER A 253 -21.67 1.93 41.33
C SER A 253 -20.39 1.32 41.91
N VAL A 254 -19.61 0.56 41.12
CA VAL A 254 -18.60 -0.36 41.69
C VAL A 254 -17.15 -0.03 41.29
N ILE A 255 -16.93 0.68 40.18
CA ILE A 255 -15.61 0.69 39.53
C ILE A 255 -15.03 2.10 39.39
N HIS A 256 -14.03 2.40 40.21
CA HIS A 256 -13.20 3.60 40.11
C HIS A 256 -12.21 3.47 38.94
N VAL A 257 -12.39 4.31 37.93
CA VAL A 257 -11.50 4.41 36.75
C VAL A 257 -10.52 5.57 36.90
N SER A 258 -9.38 5.52 36.20
CA SER A 258 -8.45 6.66 36.11
C SER A 258 -9.17 7.94 35.64
N SER A 259 -8.66 9.09 36.09
CA SER A 259 -9.03 10.44 35.61
C SER A 259 -8.85 10.67 34.10
N ASP A 260 -8.23 9.72 33.40
CA ASP A 260 -8.03 9.73 31.95
C ASP A 260 -9.27 9.24 31.18
N ILE A 261 -10.22 8.60 31.86
CA ILE A 261 -11.48 8.11 31.30
C ILE A 261 -12.60 9.08 31.65
N GLU A 262 -13.49 9.35 30.70
CA GLU A 262 -14.66 10.22 30.90
C GLU A 262 -15.58 9.58 31.96
N PRO A 263 -15.87 10.20 33.12
CA PRO A 263 -16.68 9.59 34.17
C PRO A 263 -18.05 9.09 33.68
N ALA A 264 -18.67 9.85 32.77
CA ALA A 264 -19.98 9.56 32.18
C ALA A 264 -19.92 8.59 30.98
N HIS A 265 -18.76 8.02 30.62
CA HIS A 265 -18.61 7.13 29.48
C HIS A 265 -19.66 6.00 29.47
N LEU A 266 -20.03 5.54 28.27
CA LEU A 266 -21.00 4.48 28.13
C LEU A 266 -20.41 3.13 28.54
N ARG A 267 -21.20 2.35 29.27
CA ARG A 267 -20.75 1.12 29.94
C ARG A 267 -21.54 -0.07 29.46
N GLY A 268 -20.87 -1.22 29.43
CA GLY A 268 -21.49 -2.53 29.28
C GLY A 268 -20.80 -3.57 30.17
N TRP A 269 -21.20 -4.82 30.02
CA TRP A 269 -20.58 -5.95 30.72
C TRP A 269 -19.93 -6.93 29.72
N TRP A 270 -19.03 -7.79 30.16
CA TRP A 270 -18.55 -8.90 29.33
C TRP A 270 -18.35 -10.16 30.17
N THR A 271 -18.48 -11.33 29.54
CA THR A 271 -18.31 -12.63 30.22
C THR A 271 -17.83 -13.72 29.27
N VAL A 272 -17.13 -14.71 29.82
CA VAL A 272 -16.86 -16.02 29.18
C VAL A 272 -17.77 -17.12 29.73
N ASP A 273 -18.38 -16.94 30.91
CA ASP A 273 -19.30 -17.86 31.56
C ASP A 273 -20.73 -17.28 31.56
N PHE A 274 -21.26 -17.07 30.37
CA PHE A 274 -22.59 -16.46 30.20
C PHE A 274 -23.71 -17.29 30.85
N ALA A 275 -23.55 -18.61 30.93
CA ALA A 275 -24.57 -19.51 31.47
C ALA A 275 -24.78 -19.27 32.97
N SER A 276 -23.70 -19.23 33.76
CA SER A 276 -23.80 -19.01 35.21
C SER A 276 -24.03 -17.54 35.53
N GLU A 277 -23.31 -16.63 34.86
CA GLU A 277 -23.30 -15.22 35.24
C GLU A 277 -24.57 -14.48 34.85
N LEU A 278 -25.21 -14.78 33.71
CA LEU A 278 -26.48 -14.16 33.34
C LEU A 278 -27.65 -14.71 34.15
N VAL A 279 -27.57 -15.94 34.66
CA VAL A 279 -28.55 -16.45 35.64
C VAL A 279 -28.48 -15.68 36.94
N ARG A 280 -27.26 -15.35 37.39
CA ARG A 280 -27.02 -14.56 38.60
C ARG A 280 -27.41 -13.09 38.43
N ALA A 281 -27.01 -12.48 37.32
CA ALA A 281 -26.94 -11.02 37.20
C ALA A 281 -28.11 -10.38 36.45
N ALA A 282 -28.94 -11.16 35.74
CA ALA A 282 -30.08 -10.67 34.98
C ALA A 282 -31.39 -11.32 35.46
N PRO A 283 -32.52 -10.57 35.45
CA PRO A 283 -33.80 -11.10 35.90
C PRO A 283 -34.34 -12.14 34.90
N ALA A 284 -35.21 -13.04 35.39
CA ALA A 284 -35.69 -14.17 34.60
C ALA A 284 -36.61 -13.77 33.42
N ASP A 285 -37.26 -12.62 33.52
CA ASP A 285 -38.14 -12.06 32.50
C ASP A 285 -37.41 -11.20 31.46
N ALA A 286 -36.09 -11.01 31.60
CA ALA A 286 -35.26 -10.31 30.62
C ALA A 286 -35.37 -10.97 29.24
N ARG A 287 -35.45 -10.13 28.20
CA ARG A 287 -35.38 -10.53 26.80
C ARG A 287 -34.04 -10.12 26.20
N TRP A 288 -33.58 -10.87 25.22
CA TRP A 288 -32.24 -10.72 24.67
C TRP A 288 -32.28 -10.56 23.16
N ALA A 289 -31.27 -9.88 22.61
CA ALA A 289 -31.05 -9.80 21.18
C ALA A 289 -29.55 -9.76 20.88
N ILE A 290 -29.09 -10.55 19.90
CA ILE A 290 -27.71 -10.50 19.41
C ILE A 290 -27.62 -9.40 18.35
N LEU A 291 -26.76 -8.41 18.58
CA LEU A 291 -26.71 -7.20 17.78
C LEU A 291 -25.70 -7.30 16.61
N PRO A 292 -26.12 -7.06 15.35
CA PRO A 292 -25.19 -6.86 14.25
C PRO A 292 -24.41 -5.55 14.44
N LYS A 293 -23.24 -5.44 13.82
CA LYS A 293 -22.31 -4.30 14.04
C LYS A 293 -22.94 -2.92 13.82
N VAL A 294 -23.88 -2.78 12.88
CA VAL A 294 -24.57 -1.49 12.62
C VAL A 294 -25.43 -1.06 13.82
N HIS A 295 -25.92 -1.99 14.63
CA HIS A 295 -26.68 -1.72 15.86
C HIS A 295 -25.81 -1.43 17.09
N TRP A 296 -24.48 -1.36 16.97
CA TRP A 296 -23.58 -1.17 18.11
C TRP A 296 -23.50 0.28 18.63
N LEU A 297 -24.05 1.27 17.92
CA LEU A 297 -24.02 2.69 18.32
C LEU A 297 -25.07 3.00 19.40
N SER A 298 -26.28 3.41 19.01
CA SER A 298 -27.35 3.72 19.96
C SER A 298 -27.98 2.47 20.59
N PRO A 299 -28.66 2.61 21.75
CA PRO A 299 -29.56 1.59 22.28
C PRO A 299 -30.64 1.16 21.29
N VAL A 300 -31.03 -0.12 21.34
CA VAL A 300 -32.11 -0.69 20.53
C VAL A 300 -33.44 -0.71 21.27
N ILE A 301 -34.53 -0.80 20.50
CA ILE A 301 -35.89 -0.99 21.01
C ILE A 301 -36.54 -2.06 20.16
N ALA A 302 -37.31 -2.94 20.80
CA ALA A 302 -38.14 -3.92 20.14
C ALA A 302 -39.63 -3.57 20.28
N ARG A 303 -40.37 -3.80 19.20
CA ARG A 303 -41.80 -3.55 19.08
C ARG A 303 -42.50 -4.84 18.69
N LEU A 304 -43.81 -4.87 18.90
CA LEU A 304 -44.66 -5.93 18.42
C LEU A 304 -44.72 -5.87 16.89
N SER A 305 -44.39 -6.98 16.23
CA SER A 305 -44.41 -7.10 14.79
C SER A 305 -45.83 -6.94 14.25
N LEU A 306 -45.98 -6.30 13.09
CA LEU A 306 -47.29 -6.05 12.48
C LEU A 306 -48.08 -7.38 12.30
N GLY A 307 -49.33 -7.40 12.76
CA GLY A 307 -50.23 -8.55 12.58
C GLY A 307 -50.02 -9.72 13.55
N ARG A 308 -49.13 -9.58 14.55
CA ARG A 308 -48.92 -10.57 15.61
C ARG A 308 -49.51 -10.14 16.94
N THR A 309 -49.83 -11.10 17.81
CA THR A 309 -50.37 -10.85 19.15
C THR A 309 -49.28 -11.02 20.21
N ASP A 310 -49.50 -10.46 21.41
CA ASP A 310 -48.58 -10.62 22.55
C ASP A 310 -48.34 -12.10 22.93
N GLU A 311 -49.17 -13.02 22.46
CA GLU A 311 -49.09 -14.46 22.72
C GLU A 311 -48.13 -15.22 21.78
N ASP A 312 -47.69 -14.61 20.66
CA ASP A 312 -46.77 -15.28 19.72
C ASP A 312 -45.31 -15.26 20.24
N GLU A 313 -44.63 -16.41 20.29
CA GLU A 313 -43.27 -16.53 20.85
C GLU A 313 -42.21 -15.61 20.20
N ASN A 314 -42.43 -15.22 18.94
CA ASN A 314 -41.57 -14.32 18.16
C ASN A 314 -42.28 -13.00 17.79
N ALA A 315 -43.29 -12.58 18.56
CA ALA A 315 -44.04 -11.36 18.25
C ALA A 315 -43.17 -10.11 18.35
N TRP A 316 -42.24 -10.08 19.31
CA TRP A 316 -41.40 -8.93 19.62
C TRP A 316 -40.08 -9.00 18.88
N ALA A 317 -39.77 -7.96 18.09
CA ALA A 317 -38.53 -7.87 17.35
C ALA A 317 -37.98 -6.45 17.34
N ILE A 318 -36.67 -6.31 17.24
CA ILE A 318 -36.04 -5.06 16.80
C ILE A 318 -36.36 -4.95 15.31
N GLU A 319 -37.01 -3.85 14.92
CA GLU A 319 -37.39 -3.61 13.52
C GLU A 319 -36.15 -3.68 12.61
N GLY A 320 -36.31 -4.38 11.49
CA GLY A 320 -35.32 -4.38 10.42
C GLY A 320 -35.27 -3.04 9.69
N ASP A 321 -34.27 -2.89 8.84
CA ASP A 321 -34.07 -1.71 8.00
C ASP A 321 -33.57 -2.18 6.63
N ALA A 322 -34.48 -2.27 5.66
CA ALA A 322 -34.20 -2.77 4.32
C ALA A 322 -33.16 -1.90 3.58
N GLU A 323 -33.17 -0.58 3.80
CA GLU A 323 -32.21 0.37 3.20
C GLU A 323 -30.79 0.16 3.77
N LEU A 324 -30.69 -0.33 5.00
CA LEU A 324 -29.42 -0.76 5.61
C LEU A 324 -29.10 -2.25 5.40
N GLY A 325 -30.00 -3.03 4.78
CA GLY A 325 -29.85 -4.47 4.61
C GLY A 325 -29.92 -5.25 5.93
N LEU A 326 -30.75 -4.80 6.86
CA LEU A 326 -30.90 -5.38 8.19
C LEU A 326 -32.25 -6.08 8.33
N ASP A 327 -32.23 -7.38 8.60
CA ASP A 327 -33.44 -8.13 8.92
C ASP A 327 -33.94 -7.81 10.33
N PRO A 328 -35.25 -7.95 10.59
CA PRO A 328 -35.79 -7.88 11.94
C PRO A 328 -35.11 -8.89 12.87
N ILE A 329 -34.78 -8.46 14.10
CA ILE A 329 -34.09 -9.31 15.08
C ILE A 329 -35.10 -9.73 16.15
N PRO A 330 -35.54 -11.00 16.19
CA PRO A 330 -36.49 -11.46 17.19
C PRO A 330 -35.87 -11.41 18.58
N LEU A 331 -36.69 -11.10 19.58
CA LEU A 331 -36.30 -11.21 20.97
C LEU A 331 -36.28 -12.68 21.38
N MET A 332 -35.24 -13.06 22.12
CA MET A 332 -35.09 -14.40 22.68
C MET A 332 -35.18 -14.38 24.19
N ASP A 333 -35.67 -15.47 24.78
CA ASP A 333 -35.52 -15.70 26.20
C ASP A 333 -34.07 -16.13 26.53
N ARG A 334 -33.79 -16.32 27.83
CA ARG A 334 -32.45 -16.70 28.29
C ARG A 334 -32.03 -18.09 27.80
N ALA A 335 -32.95 -19.05 27.70
CA ALA A 335 -32.63 -20.41 27.28
C ALA A 335 -32.25 -20.46 25.80
N ALA A 336 -32.99 -19.75 24.95
CA ALA A 336 -32.70 -19.58 23.54
C ALA A 336 -31.37 -18.84 23.33
N LEU A 337 -31.08 -17.78 24.09
CA LEU A 337 -29.77 -17.12 24.05
C LEU A 337 -28.63 -18.11 24.36
N PHE A 338 -28.77 -18.90 25.41
CA PHE A 338 -27.74 -19.87 25.79
C PHE A 338 -27.54 -20.94 24.72
N HIS A 339 -28.62 -21.42 24.11
CA HIS A 339 -28.56 -22.35 23.01
C HIS A 339 -27.78 -21.77 21.82
N VAL A 340 -28.11 -20.54 21.40
CA VAL A 340 -27.44 -19.85 20.28
C VAL A 340 -25.97 -19.59 20.59
N CYS A 341 -25.63 -19.04 21.77
CA CYS A 341 -24.25 -18.80 22.16
C CYS A 341 -23.43 -20.09 22.24
N THR A 342 -24.00 -21.16 22.82
CA THR A 342 -23.34 -22.46 22.92
C THR A 342 -23.09 -23.05 21.53
N GLY A 343 -24.08 -23.00 20.65
CA GLY A 343 -23.94 -23.45 19.26
C GLY A 343 -22.85 -22.66 18.51
N HIS A 344 -22.88 -21.33 18.63
CA HIS A 344 -21.91 -20.43 17.99
C HIS A 344 -20.46 -20.71 18.41
N PHE A 345 -20.19 -20.80 19.73
CA PHE A 345 -18.82 -21.02 20.21
C PHE A 345 -18.34 -22.48 20.08
N LYS A 346 -19.25 -23.47 20.13
CA LYS A 346 -18.88 -24.87 19.84
C LYS A 346 -18.53 -25.09 18.37
N HIS A 347 -19.15 -24.34 17.46
CA HIS A 347 -18.98 -24.53 16.03
C HIS A 347 -17.57 -24.15 15.54
N SER A 348 -16.93 -23.16 16.18
CA SER A 348 -15.57 -22.74 15.78
C SER A 348 -14.74 -22.27 16.98
N PRO A 349 -13.48 -22.75 17.11
CA PRO A 349 -12.56 -22.24 18.12
C PRO A 349 -12.22 -20.76 17.90
N THR A 350 -12.39 -20.23 16.68
CA THR A 350 -12.16 -18.81 16.33
C THR A 350 -13.44 -17.98 16.24
N ALA A 351 -14.56 -18.51 16.74
CA ALA A 351 -15.84 -17.83 16.74
C ALA A 351 -15.74 -16.40 17.31
N MET A 352 -16.28 -15.44 16.57
CA MET A 352 -16.20 -14.02 16.92
C MET A 352 -16.99 -13.71 18.19
N PRO A 353 -16.57 -12.71 19.00
CA PRO A 353 -17.36 -12.22 20.11
C PRO A 353 -18.76 -11.76 19.70
N LEU A 354 -19.75 -12.05 20.53
CA LEU A 354 -21.14 -11.64 20.32
C LEU A 354 -21.48 -10.44 21.21
N LEU A 355 -22.02 -9.37 20.64
CA LEU A 355 -22.61 -8.27 21.42
C LEU A 355 -24.10 -8.55 21.61
N VAL A 356 -24.55 -8.59 22.85
CA VAL A 356 -25.93 -8.94 23.23
C VAL A 356 -26.55 -7.75 23.96
N ALA A 357 -27.79 -7.39 23.60
CA ALA A 357 -28.62 -6.45 24.32
C ALA A 357 -29.57 -7.18 25.27
N GLU A 358 -29.71 -6.66 26.48
CA GLU A 358 -30.79 -6.99 27.41
C GLU A 358 -31.91 -5.96 27.27
N LEU A 359 -33.12 -6.42 27.00
CA LEU A 359 -34.30 -5.59 26.86
C LEU A 359 -35.35 -5.93 27.93
N ARG A 360 -36.00 -4.90 28.46
CA ARG A 360 -37.08 -5.02 29.43
C ARG A 360 -38.33 -4.30 28.95
N LEU A 361 -39.48 -4.81 29.36
CA LEU A 361 -40.77 -4.21 29.05
C LEU A 361 -40.90 -2.87 29.76
N VAL A 362 -41.16 -1.81 29.00
CA VAL A 362 -41.50 -0.49 29.51
C VAL A 362 -43.02 -0.32 29.36
N GLN A 363 -43.72 -0.16 30.48
CA GLN A 363 -45.15 0.13 30.53
C GLN A 363 -45.34 1.60 30.91
N ASN A 364 -46.16 2.34 30.16
CA ASN A 364 -46.54 3.69 30.57
C ASN A 364 -47.68 3.64 31.59
N GLY A 365 -47.55 4.40 32.67
CA GLY A 365 -48.65 4.71 33.59
C GLY A 365 -49.50 5.85 33.04
N ALA A 366 -50.82 5.69 33.13
CA ALA A 366 -51.90 6.69 33.07
C ALA A 366 -51.76 7.90 32.11
N ASP A 367 -52.66 7.95 31.12
CA ASP A 367 -53.23 9.21 30.64
C ASP A 367 -53.89 9.92 31.84
N GLU A 368 -53.23 10.90 32.44
CA GLU A 368 -53.89 11.84 33.36
C GLU A 368 -54.05 13.22 32.72
N ARG A 369 -55.34 13.58 32.57
CA ARG A 369 -55.94 14.89 32.30
C ARG A 369 -56.11 15.26 30.82
N ASP A 370 -57.24 14.81 30.27
CA ASP A 370 -58.09 15.76 29.54
C ASP A 370 -59.48 15.82 30.20
N ASN A 371 -59.77 16.98 30.81
CA ASN A 371 -61.06 17.33 31.38
C ASN A 371 -61.96 17.78 30.23
N GLY A 372 -62.76 16.88 29.64
CA GLY A 372 -63.69 17.30 28.60
C GLY A 372 -64.42 16.18 27.86
N THR A 373 -65.50 15.66 28.45
CA THR A 373 -66.71 15.18 27.76
C THR A 373 -66.54 14.37 26.46
N ASN A 374 -65.81 13.25 26.49
CA ASN A 374 -66.04 12.09 25.59
C ASN A 374 -65.40 10.81 26.18
N PRO A 375 -66.03 9.63 26.07
CA PRO A 375 -65.44 8.38 26.57
C PRO A 375 -64.25 7.97 25.67
N PRO A 376 -63.10 7.58 26.25
CA PRO A 376 -61.95 7.16 25.45
C PRO A 376 -62.21 5.79 24.82
N THR A 377 -62.16 5.71 23.49
CA THR A 377 -62.05 4.45 22.76
C THR A 377 -60.72 3.78 23.07
N SER A 378 -60.77 2.65 23.79
CA SER A 378 -59.76 1.62 24.05
C SER A 378 -58.41 1.69 23.29
N ALA A 379 -57.57 2.69 23.56
CA ALA A 379 -56.17 2.64 23.16
C ALA A 379 -55.38 1.91 24.24
N SER A 380 -55.10 0.62 24.02
CA SER A 380 -54.25 -0.20 24.90
C SER A 380 -52.94 0.52 25.23
N PRO A 381 -52.41 0.43 26.46
CA PRO A 381 -51.12 1.01 26.81
C PRO A 381 -50.04 0.52 25.83
N ARG A 382 -49.39 1.45 25.13
CA ARG A 382 -48.37 1.14 24.11
C ARG A 382 -47.12 0.56 24.77
N ARG A 383 -47.06 -0.76 24.84
CA ARG A 383 -45.92 -1.55 25.34
C ARG A 383 -44.76 -1.54 24.35
N LEU A 384 -43.53 -1.39 24.85
CA LEU A 384 -42.30 -1.63 24.08
C LEU A 384 -41.23 -2.27 24.95
N TYR A 385 -40.27 -2.96 24.33
CA TYR A 385 -39.08 -3.46 25.01
C TYR A 385 -37.92 -2.51 24.74
N ALA A 386 -37.41 -1.87 25.79
CA ALA A 386 -36.25 -0.98 25.68
C ALA A 386 -34.99 -1.68 26.18
N GLU A 387 -33.87 -1.44 25.49
CA GLU A 387 -32.57 -1.89 25.98
C GLU A 387 -32.21 -1.22 27.31
N VAL A 388 -31.89 -2.04 28.32
CA VAL A 388 -31.45 -1.59 29.65
C VAL A 388 -29.97 -1.84 29.89
N SER A 389 -29.39 -2.83 29.20
CA SER A 389 -27.97 -3.16 29.28
C SER A 389 -27.49 -3.82 27.98
N ARG A 390 -26.18 -3.85 27.78
CA ARG A 390 -25.54 -4.62 26.71
C ARG A 390 -24.22 -5.20 27.17
N GLY A 391 -23.83 -6.32 26.58
CA GLY A 391 -22.56 -6.93 26.90
C GLY A 391 -22.01 -7.88 25.85
N PHE A 392 -20.71 -8.12 25.98
CA PHE A 392 -19.98 -9.06 25.13
C PHE A 392 -19.97 -10.45 25.75
N VAL A 393 -20.40 -11.44 24.97
CA VAL A 393 -20.12 -12.84 25.27
C VAL A 393 -18.89 -13.26 24.49
N MET A 394 -17.89 -13.74 25.22
CA MET A 394 -16.55 -14.04 24.72
C MET A 394 -16.36 -15.55 24.62
N ASN A 395 -15.58 -15.97 23.62
CA ASN A 395 -15.16 -17.36 23.53
C ASN A 395 -14.06 -17.63 24.58
N PRO A 396 -14.26 -18.55 25.55
CA PRO A 396 -13.27 -18.85 26.57
C PRO A 396 -11.94 -19.36 26.00
N ASP A 397 -11.96 -20.04 24.84
CA ASP A 397 -10.77 -20.69 24.28
C ASP A 397 -9.81 -19.70 23.60
N THR A 398 -10.34 -18.59 23.08
CA THR A 398 -9.57 -17.57 22.36
C THR A 398 -9.38 -16.26 23.12
N TRP A 399 -10.12 -16.05 24.20
CA TRP A 399 -9.97 -14.85 25.01
C TRP A 399 -8.69 -14.88 25.88
N LYS A 400 -7.58 -14.38 25.32
CA LYS A 400 -6.26 -14.33 25.96
C LYS A 400 -5.67 -12.91 25.93
N PRO A 401 -6.13 -12.00 26.80
CA PRO A 401 -5.78 -10.58 26.71
C PRO A 401 -4.40 -10.19 27.28
N GLN A 402 -3.74 -11.10 28.01
CA GLN A 402 -2.49 -10.84 28.74
C GLN A 402 -1.36 -10.20 27.90
N PRO A 403 -1.14 -10.59 26.63
CA PRO A 403 -0.08 -9.99 25.81
C PRO A 403 -0.26 -8.48 25.57
N LEU A 404 -1.51 -7.99 25.54
CA LEU A 404 -1.82 -6.58 25.32
C LEU A 404 -1.71 -5.73 26.58
N THR A 405 -1.81 -6.35 27.76
CA THR A 405 -1.79 -5.66 29.06
C THR A 405 -0.39 -5.63 29.68
N GLN A 406 0.52 -6.53 29.28
CA GLN A 406 1.89 -6.62 29.83
C GLN A 406 2.88 -5.66 29.15
N ASP A 407 2.70 -5.35 27.86
CA ASP A 407 3.55 -4.42 27.12
C ASP A 407 2.69 -3.44 26.31
N ALA A 408 2.19 -2.43 27.01
CA ALA A 408 1.14 -1.53 26.55
C ALA A 408 1.46 -0.79 25.23
N LEU A 409 2.75 -0.63 24.89
CA LEU A 409 3.22 0.18 23.75
C LEU A 409 4.01 -0.61 22.70
N ARG A 410 4.51 -1.83 22.96
CA ARG A 410 5.26 -2.61 21.97
C ARG A 410 4.45 -3.68 21.25
N PHE A 411 3.26 -4.03 21.73
CA PHE A 411 2.40 -4.99 21.01
C PHE A 411 1.79 -4.36 19.75
N ARG A 412 2.63 -4.12 18.74
CA ARG A 412 2.17 -4.08 17.36
C ARG A 412 1.75 -5.50 16.99
N ARG A 413 0.72 -5.60 16.16
CA ARG A 413 0.36 -6.80 15.41
C ARG A 413 1.61 -7.31 14.68
N ASN A 414 2.40 -8.16 15.34
CA ASN A 414 3.36 -9.02 14.66
C ASN A 414 2.48 -9.89 13.78
N LYS A 415 2.40 -9.56 12.48
CA LYS A 415 1.97 -10.55 11.51
C LYS A 415 2.94 -11.73 11.71
N PRO A 416 2.46 -12.95 11.99
CA PRO A 416 3.34 -14.09 11.96
C PRO A 416 3.99 -14.18 10.58
N PRO A 417 5.23 -14.69 10.47
CA PRO A 417 5.74 -15.13 9.19
C PRO A 417 4.81 -16.26 8.72
N ASN A 418 4.01 -15.98 7.67
CA ASN A 418 2.93 -16.81 7.10
C ASN A 418 1.61 -16.88 7.90
N PRO A 419 0.55 -16.16 7.46
CA PRO A 419 -0.82 -16.58 7.75
C PRO A 419 -1.21 -17.74 6.83
N PRO A 420 -1.95 -18.77 7.30
CA PRO A 420 -2.66 -19.67 6.38
C PRO A 420 -3.65 -18.82 5.55
N GLN A 421 -3.75 -19.12 4.25
CA GLN A 421 -4.81 -18.56 3.41
C GLN A 421 -6.16 -18.95 4.03
N VAL A 422 -6.92 -17.95 4.45
CA VAL A 422 -8.33 -18.10 4.78
C VAL A 422 -9.08 -17.40 3.67
N GLU A 423 -9.86 -18.17 2.91
CA GLU A 423 -10.86 -17.62 2.00
C GLU A 423 -11.73 -16.62 2.77
N LYS A 424 -11.86 -15.40 2.26
CA LYS A 424 -12.83 -14.45 2.78
C LYS A 424 -14.22 -14.88 2.30
N THR A 425 -14.84 -15.78 3.03
CA THR A 425 -16.29 -16.00 2.93
C THR A 425 -17.00 -14.74 3.43
N SER A 426 -17.74 -14.10 2.54
CA SER A 426 -18.70 -13.05 2.84
C SER A 426 -19.96 -13.68 3.44
N LEU A 427 -19.98 -13.91 4.75
CA LEU A 427 -21.18 -14.40 5.43
C LEU A 427 -21.38 -13.66 6.76
N PHE A 428 -22.16 -12.59 6.71
CA PHE A 428 -23.00 -12.12 7.81
C PHE A 428 -24.19 -11.39 7.18
N ASN A 429 -25.08 -12.16 6.55
CA ASN A 429 -26.46 -11.74 6.31
C ASN A 429 -27.30 -12.25 7.48
N GLY A 430 -28.28 -11.46 7.91
CA GLY A 430 -29.28 -11.88 8.87
C GLY A 430 -30.09 -13.06 8.31
N ALA A 431 -30.32 -14.04 9.18
CA ALA A 431 -31.45 -14.95 9.21
C ALA A 431 -31.19 -15.93 10.35
N LEU A 432 -31.81 -15.71 11.51
CA LEU A 432 -31.91 -16.71 12.56
C LEU A 432 -33.02 -17.69 12.16
N PHE A 433 -32.66 -18.99 12.12
CA PHE A 433 -33.49 -20.20 11.97
C PHE A 433 -34.04 -20.56 10.58
N GLU A 434 -33.34 -21.47 9.89
CA GLU A 434 -33.80 -22.86 9.66
C GLU A 434 -32.61 -23.74 9.18
N SER A 435 -32.29 -24.79 9.95
CA SER A 435 -31.44 -25.99 9.68
C SER A 435 -30.05 -25.88 9.00
N MET A 436 -29.03 -26.42 9.71
CA MET A 436 -27.62 -26.76 9.36
C MET A 436 -27.30 -27.28 7.92
N PRO A 437 -26.01 -27.42 7.47
CA PRO A 437 -24.71 -27.26 8.17
C PRO A 437 -23.66 -26.38 7.44
N TRP A 438 -22.74 -25.75 8.19
CA TRP A 438 -21.54 -25.07 7.64
C TRP A 438 -20.29 -25.96 7.83
N PRO A 439 -19.43 -26.15 6.82
CA PRO A 439 -18.27 -27.03 6.91
C PRO A 439 -16.99 -26.34 7.46
N HIS A 440 -16.33 -27.10 8.34
CA HIS A 440 -14.97 -27.11 8.90
C HIS A 440 -13.89 -26.10 8.42
N HIS A 441 -13.06 -25.59 9.36
CA HIS A 441 -11.73 -26.14 9.68
C HIS A 441 -10.97 -25.35 10.78
N HIS A 442 -10.06 -26.07 11.45
CA HIS A 442 -9.43 -25.86 12.77
C HIS A 442 -8.28 -24.83 12.86
N CYS A 443 -7.97 -24.37 14.09
CA CYS A 443 -6.59 -24.17 14.53
C CYS A 443 -6.47 -24.28 16.08
N GLU A 444 -5.92 -25.40 16.57
CA GLU A 444 -5.35 -25.55 17.91
C GLU A 444 -3.83 -25.29 17.87
N ARG A 445 -3.23 -24.74 18.94
CA ARG A 445 -2.10 -25.34 19.70
C ARG A 445 -1.44 -24.39 20.71
N GLU A 446 -1.38 -24.91 21.95
CA GLU A 446 -0.31 -25.01 22.96
C GLU A 446 0.58 -23.82 23.41
N TYR A 447 0.86 -23.83 24.71
CA TYR A 447 1.37 -22.78 25.59
C TYR A 447 2.82 -23.10 26.02
N GLU A 448 3.75 -22.14 25.89
CA GLU A 448 5.05 -22.14 26.58
C GLU A 448 5.08 -21.00 27.63
N PRO A 449 5.67 -21.20 28.82
CA PRO A 449 5.59 -20.25 29.94
C PRO A 449 6.52 -19.02 29.78
N PRO A 450 6.21 -17.89 30.44
CA PRO A 450 6.85 -16.60 30.19
C PRO A 450 8.22 -16.44 30.88
N ARG A 451 9.13 -15.71 30.24
CA ARG A 451 10.42 -15.24 30.79
C ARG A 451 10.22 -13.93 31.58
N PRO A 452 10.95 -13.70 32.69
CA PRO A 452 10.78 -12.52 33.53
C PRO A 452 11.39 -11.24 32.93
N SER A 453 10.91 -10.09 33.38
CA SER A 453 11.20 -8.75 32.85
C SER A 453 12.55 -8.18 33.33
N LEU A 454 13.11 -7.26 32.54
CA LEU A 454 14.50 -6.77 32.63
C LEU A 454 14.81 -5.99 33.92
N ASP A 455 13.80 -5.43 34.59
CA ASP A 455 13.98 -4.64 35.81
C ASP A 455 13.98 -5.52 37.09
N GLU A 456 13.38 -6.71 37.05
CA GLU A 456 13.46 -7.69 38.16
C GLU A 456 14.82 -8.40 38.22
N ILE A 457 15.55 -8.45 37.10
CA ILE A 457 16.88 -9.09 37.00
C ILE A 457 17.97 -8.24 37.66
N THR A 458 17.82 -6.91 37.70
CA THR A 458 18.86 -6.03 38.23
C THR A 458 18.88 -5.98 39.76
N MET A 459 17.76 -6.29 40.43
CA MET A 459 17.67 -6.19 41.90
C MET A 459 17.82 -7.53 42.64
N HIS A 460 17.65 -8.67 41.96
CA HIS A 460 17.75 -10.02 42.58
C HIS A 460 19.15 -10.66 42.54
N VAL A 461 20.15 -10.04 41.90
CA VAL A 461 21.54 -10.58 41.85
C VAL A 461 22.42 -10.05 43.00
N ALA A 462 21.89 -9.19 43.88
CA ALA A 462 22.67 -8.63 45.00
C ALA A 462 22.67 -9.49 46.28
N VAL A 463 21.95 -10.61 46.38
CA VAL A 463 21.74 -11.30 47.69
C VAL A 463 22.07 -12.80 47.72
N ARG A 464 22.54 -13.43 46.65
CA ARG A 464 23.06 -14.81 46.76
C ARG A 464 24.29 -15.01 45.90
N MET A 465 25.46 -14.96 46.54
CA MET A 465 26.48 -16.02 46.55
C MET A 465 27.52 -15.68 47.63
N HIS A 466 27.18 -15.96 48.88
CA HIS A 466 28.13 -16.17 49.97
C HIS A 466 27.95 -17.61 50.46
N HIS A 467 29.08 -18.24 50.84
CA HIS A 467 29.33 -19.62 51.31
C HIS A 467 29.91 -20.54 50.22
N ASN A 468 31.24 -20.82 50.24
CA ASN A 468 31.99 -21.74 51.12
C ASN A 468 31.44 -23.18 51.02
N ASP A 469 32.19 -24.26 50.84
CA ASP A 469 33.64 -24.54 50.85
C ASP A 469 33.89 -25.90 50.12
N ASP A 470 35.18 -26.22 49.95
CA ASP A 470 35.82 -27.55 49.87
C ASP A 470 36.16 -28.23 48.53
N GLU A 471 37.50 -28.25 48.32
CA GLU A 471 38.39 -29.34 47.91
C GLU A 471 38.12 -30.06 46.57
N SER A 472 39.06 -30.25 45.64
CA SER A 472 40.52 -30.32 45.71
C SER A 472 41.11 -30.30 44.29
N THR A 473 42.42 -30.05 44.21
CA THR A 473 43.35 -30.29 43.08
C THR A 473 43.43 -29.24 41.96
N ALA A 474 44.35 -28.29 42.15
CA ALA A 474 45.09 -27.61 41.07
C ALA A 474 46.34 -28.48 40.72
N PRO A 475 46.97 -28.38 39.51
CA PRO A 475 47.68 -27.14 39.15
C PRO A 475 47.79 -26.79 37.64
N ALA A 476 48.24 -25.54 37.44
CA ALA A 476 49.04 -25.01 36.33
C ALA A 476 48.36 -24.79 34.96
N ASN A 477 47.59 -23.70 34.86
CA ASN A 477 47.96 -22.59 33.98
C ASN A 477 47.22 -21.33 34.45
N ALA A 478 47.98 -20.40 35.03
CA ALA A 478 47.49 -19.10 35.43
C ALA A 478 47.02 -18.34 34.19
N VAL A 479 45.70 -18.18 34.05
CA VAL A 479 45.11 -17.18 33.16
C VAL A 479 44.77 -16.01 34.06
N ASP A 480 45.58 -14.96 33.94
CA ASP A 480 45.27 -13.62 34.45
C ASP A 480 43.80 -13.30 34.15
N GLU A 481 43.07 -12.84 35.17
CA GLU A 481 41.73 -12.32 35.02
C GLU A 481 41.76 -11.26 33.89
N PRO A 482 41.04 -11.42 32.76
CA PRO A 482 41.25 -10.55 31.61
C PRO A 482 40.90 -9.11 32.01
N THR A 483 41.87 -8.21 31.82
CA THR A 483 41.87 -6.79 32.19
C THR A 483 40.57 -6.08 31.79
N LEU A 484 39.91 -6.55 30.73
CA LEU A 484 38.64 -6.04 30.22
C LEU A 484 37.43 -6.37 31.12
N THR A 485 37.43 -7.50 31.83
CA THR A 485 36.41 -7.87 32.83
C THR A 485 36.51 -6.99 34.06
N ALA A 486 37.74 -6.67 34.50
CA ALA A 486 37.98 -5.71 35.58
C ALA A 486 37.60 -4.28 35.16
N LEU A 487 37.89 -3.86 33.92
CA LEU A 487 37.47 -2.58 33.35
C LEU A 487 35.95 -2.46 33.21
N LEU A 488 35.26 -3.55 32.81
CA LEU A 488 33.80 -3.63 32.72
C LEU A 488 33.12 -3.50 34.09
N ARG A 489 33.66 -4.16 35.14
CA ARG A 489 33.17 -3.98 36.52
C ARG A 489 33.39 -2.55 37.03
N ARG A 490 34.52 -1.92 36.68
CA ARG A 490 34.85 -0.54 37.12
C ARG A 490 34.02 0.53 36.40
N ALA A 491 33.79 0.39 35.10
CA ALA A 491 32.95 1.30 34.30
C ALA A 491 31.46 1.25 34.70
N GLN A 492 31.01 0.16 35.32
CA GLN A 492 29.67 0.02 35.88
C GLN A 492 29.55 0.58 37.31
N ALA A 493 30.66 0.72 38.04
CA ALA A 493 30.64 1.12 39.45
C ALA A 493 30.71 2.64 39.67
N THR A 494 31.39 3.40 38.81
CA THR A 494 31.49 4.87 38.93
C THR A 494 31.63 5.55 37.55
N PRO A 495 30.83 6.60 37.22
CA PRO A 495 30.88 7.25 35.90
C PRO A 495 32.11 8.14 35.64
N GLU A 496 32.95 8.42 36.65
CA GLU A 496 33.95 9.50 36.59
C GLU A 496 35.39 9.11 36.98
N ALA A 497 35.75 7.82 37.03
CA ALA A 497 37.13 7.43 37.36
C ALA A 497 38.06 7.47 36.12
N ASN A 498 39.14 8.26 36.19
CA ASN A 498 40.23 8.29 35.21
C ASN A 498 40.84 6.90 34.99
N VAL A 499 40.66 6.35 33.77
CA VAL A 499 41.22 5.07 33.34
C VAL A 499 42.58 5.33 32.66
N GLU A 500 43.61 5.70 33.42
CA GLU A 500 44.96 5.88 32.86
C GLU A 500 45.95 4.74 33.14
N ASP A 501 45.67 3.83 34.08
CA ASP A 501 46.78 3.03 34.63
C ASP A 501 47.14 1.70 33.98
N HIS A 502 46.37 1.06 33.08
CA HIS A 502 46.84 -0.11 32.32
C HIS A 502 46.22 -0.13 30.92
N VAL A 503 46.98 0.35 29.94
CA VAL A 503 46.52 0.51 28.56
C VAL A 503 46.84 -0.77 27.76
N PRO A 504 45.84 -1.54 27.28
CA PRO A 504 46.11 -2.68 26.42
C PRO A 504 46.70 -2.21 25.10
N THR A 505 47.68 -2.95 24.55
CA THR A 505 48.16 -2.72 23.18
C THR A 505 47.01 -2.91 22.18
N ALA A 506 47.11 -2.31 20.99
CA ALA A 506 46.11 -2.48 19.94
C ALA A 506 45.80 -3.96 19.65
N THR A 507 46.84 -4.80 19.60
CA THR A 507 46.73 -6.26 19.41
C THR A 507 46.00 -6.93 20.57
N THR A 508 46.36 -6.61 21.80
CA THR A 508 45.71 -7.15 23.01
C THR A 508 44.23 -6.77 23.05
N LEU A 509 43.89 -5.52 22.70
CA LEU A 509 42.50 -5.05 22.66
C LEU A 509 41.67 -5.82 21.63
N VAL A 510 42.17 -5.97 20.40
CA VAL A 510 41.49 -6.73 19.34
C VAL A 510 41.26 -8.18 19.75
N GLN A 511 42.28 -8.82 20.34
CA GLN A 511 42.18 -10.20 20.84
C GLN A 511 41.13 -10.34 21.95
N GLN A 512 41.13 -9.44 22.93
CA GLN A 512 40.17 -9.47 24.05
C GLN A 512 38.72 -9.25 23.56
N VAL A 513 38.50 -8.33 22.63
CA VAL A 513 37.17 -8.10 22.03
C VAL A 513 36.71 -9.33 21.25
N ASN A 514 37.62 -9.99 20.52
CA ASN A 514 37.31 -11.24 19.82
C ASN A 514 36.88 -12.35 20.78
N VAL A 515 37.64 -12.55 21.85
CA VAL A 515 37.36 -13.56 22.88
C VAL A 515 35.99 -13.30 23.51
N LEU A 516 35.67 -12.04 23.85
CA LEU A 516 34.35 -11.66 24.39
C LEU A 516 33.21 -11.95 23.40
N LEU A 517 33.39 -11.71 22.10
CA LEU A 517 32.38 -12.01 21.10
C LEU A 517 32.19 -13.51 20.88
N ARG A 518 33.26 -14.30 21.02
CA ARG A 518 33.25 -15.77 20.83
C ARG A 518 32.75 -16.55 22.02
N HIS A 519 32.89 -16.07 23.25
CA HIS A 519 32.44 -16.74 24.47
C HIS A 519 30.90 -16.80 24.66
N LYS A 520 30.13 -16.70 23.58
CA LYS A 520 28.67 -16.81 23.59
C LYS A 520 28.13 -18.25 23.49
N LEU A 521 29.00 -19.26 23.55
CA LEU A 521 28.62 -20.66 23.23
C LEU A 521 29.23 -21.76 24.12
N ALA A 522 29.83 -21.48 25.28
CA ALA A 522 30.51 -22.54 26.04
C ALA A 522 30.27 -22.61 27.56
N SER A 523 29.27 -21.93 28.12
CA SER A 523 29.05 -22.02 29.57
C SER A 523 27.56 -21.98 29.92
N ALA A 524 27.01 -23.15 30.21
CA ALA A 524 25.73 -23.26 30.89
C ALA A 524 25.85 -22.61 32.28
N GLY A 525 25.32 -21.38 32.43
CA GLY A 525 25.03 -20.81 33.76
C GLY A 525 25.69 -19.50 34.17
N GLN A 526 26.42 -18.75 33.31
CA GLN A 526 26.96 -17.43 33.68
C GLN A 526 26.57 -16.29 32.72
N PHE A 527 26.52 -15.07 33.27
CA PHE A 527 26.08 -13.81 32.65
C PHE A 527 26.67 -13.60 31.24
N ILE A 528 25.79 -13.40 30.25
CA ILE A 528 26.17 -13.11 28.87
C ILE A 528 26.06 -11.58 28.65
N PRO A 529 27.18 -10.85 28.45
CA PRO A 529 27.12 -9.42 28.20
C PRO A 529 26.32 -9.12 26.92
N SER A 530 25.42 -8.15 27.00
CA SER A 530 24.68 -7.70 25.81
C SER A 530 25.64 -7.04 24.81
N HIS A 531 25.32 -7.10 23.52
CA HIS A 531 26.09 -6.42 22.47
C HIS A 531 26.23 -4.91 22.75
N GLY A 532 25.21 -4.29 23.37
CA GLY A 532 25.24 -2.90 23.79
C GLY A 532 26.27 -2.62 24.90
N ALA A 533 26.41 -3.54 25.87
CA ALA A 533 27.42 -3.42 26.92
C ALA A 533 28.85 -3.52 26.37
N ILE A 534 29.10 -4.47 25.45
CA ILE A 534 30.40 -4.61 24.78
C ILE A 534 30.74 -3.34 23.99
N LYS A 535 29.78 -2.81 23.23
CA LYS A 535 29.96 -1.55 22.49
C LYS A 535 30.26 -0.37 23.42
N GLY A 536 29.54 -0.22 24.52
CA GLY A 536 29.75 0.85 25.50
C GLY A 536 31.16 0.82 26.10
N ALA A 537 31.67 -0.38 26.42
CA ALA A 537 33.02 -0.54 26.97
C ALA A 537 34.11 -0.18 25.96
N ILE A 538 33.97 -0.62 24.71
CA ILE A 538 34.91 -0.27 23.62
C ILE A 538 34.96 1.26 23.43
N HIS A 539 33.79 1.91 23.41
CA HIS A 539 33.71 3.37 23.33
C HIS A 539 34.41 4.05 24.51
N SER A 540 34.28 3.52 25.73
CA SER A 540 34.95 4.08 26.91
C SER A 540 36.47 3.95 26.83
N VAL A 541 36.99 2.79 26.40
CA VAL A 541 38.44 2.55 26.28
C VAL A 541 39.06 3.40 25.18
N LEU A 542 38.36 3.59 24.06
CA LEU A 542 38.85 4.33 22.90
C LEU A 542 38.62 5.84 22.98
N ARG A 543 37.77 6.34 23.89
CA ARG A 543 37.48 7.78 24.06
C ARG A 543 38.74 8.61 24.34
N ALA A 544 39.69 8.07 25.11
CA ALA A 544 40.93 8.76 25.49
C ALA A 544 42.10 8.50 24.52
N ARG A 545 41.85 7.89 23.35
CA ARG A 545 42.90 7.53 22.37
C ARG A 545 42.89 8.47 21.18
N ASP A 546 44.02 8.53 20.48
CA ASP A 546 44.15 9.24 19.20
C ASP A 546 43.72 8.34 18.03
N LYS A 547 43.56 8.93 16.84
CA LYS A 547 43.17 8.16 15.66
C LYS A 547 44.29 7.24 15.16
N CYS A 548 45.55 7.51 15.52
CA CYS A 548 46.69 6.64 15.21
C CYS A 548 46.53 5.27 15.89
N PHE A 549 46.16 5.24 17.17
CA PHE A 549 45.93 4.02 17.92
C PHE A 549 44.77 3.18 17.33
N ILE A 550 43.72 3.83 16.84
CA ILE A 550 42.63 3.14 16.12
C ILE A 550 43.13 2.60 14.77
N GLY A 551 44.04 3.31 14.11
CA GLY A 551 44.78 2.82 12.95
C GLY A 551 45.62 1.57 13.27
N ASP A 552 46.28 1.52 14.42
CA ASP A 552 47.02 0.33 14.88
C ASP A 552 46.08 -0.84 15.24
N CYS A 553 44.90 -0.56 15.79
CA CYS A 553 43.85 -1.57 15.98
C CYS A 553 43.36 -2.12 14.64
N THR A 554 43.29 -1.27 13.62
CA THR A 554 42.94 -1.68 12.24
C THR A 554 43.99 -2.64 11.68
N ALA A 555 45.29 -2.35 11.88
CA ALA A 555 46.38 -3.27 11.51
C ALA A 555 46.26 -4.63 12.22
N ALA A 556 46.05 -4.59 13.54
CA ALA A 556 45.93 -5.80 14.35
C ALA A 556 44.73 -6.67 13.95
N VAL A 557 43.60 -6.08 13.52
CA VAL A 557 42.45 -6.83 12.98
C VAL A 557 42.83 -7.59 11.69
N VAL A 558 43.58 -6.95 10.79
CA VAL A 558 44.02 -7.58 9.52
C VAL A 558 45.01 -8.71 9.81
N GLU A 559 46.02 -8.45 10.63
CA GLU A 559 47.04 -9.44 11.00
C GLU A 559 46.41 -10.64 11.72
N TYR A 560 45.62 -10.40 12.76
CA TYR A 560 45.03 -11.46 13.58
C TYR A 560 43.97 -12.28 12.83
N GLY A 561 43.26 -11.67 11.88
CA GLY A 561 42.34 -12.39 11.00
C GLY A 561 43.02 -13.37 10.04
N THR A 562 44.32 -13.20 9.80
CA THR A 562 45.12 -14.10 8.94
C THR A 562 45.87 -15.20 9.70
N THR A 563 46.14 -15.01 11.00
CA THR A 563 46.78 -16.02 11.85
C THR A 563 45.79 -17.13 12.22
N GLY A 564 46.09 -18.39 11.86
CA GLY A 564 45.27 -19.57 12.24
C GLY A 564 44.61 -20.34 11.10
N GLY A 565 44.97 -20.04 9.84
CA GLY A 565 44.29 -20.58 8.65
C GLY A 565 42.98 -19.83 8.42
N ALA A 566 42.81 -19.26 7.23
CA ALA A 566 41.66 -18.43 6.88
C ALA A 566 40.36 -19.26 6.81
N SER A 567 39.81 -19.68 7.95
CA SER A 567 38.43 -20.16 8.00
C SER A 567 37.49 -18.97 7.82
N ASP A 568 36.47 -19.15 7.00
CA ASP A 568 35.48 -18.12 6.65
C ASP A 568 34.70 -17.60 7.89
N SER A 569 34.78 -18.32 9.01
CA SER A 569 34.26 -17.91 10.32
C SER A 569 35.19 -16.94 11.05
N ASN A 570 36.51 -17.13 10.98
CA ASN A 570 37.48 -16.28 11.68
C ASN A 570 37.49 -14.85 11.11
N THR A 571 37.46 -14.73 9.79
CA THR A 571 37.45 -13.43 9.08
C THR A 571 36.15 -12.65 9.33
N LYS A 572 35.01 -13.33 9.43
CA LYS A 572 33.71 -12.70 9.77
C LYS A 572 33.69 -12.13 11.19
N ASP A 573 34.24 -12.85 12.16
CA ASP A 573 34.36 -12.35 13.53
C ASP A 573 35.31 -11.15 13.60
N MET A 574 36.42 -11.19 12.87
CA MET A 574 37.37 -10.07 12.81
C MET A 574 36.79 -8.81 12.18
N LEU A 575 35.96 -8.94 11.14
CA LEU A 575 35.23 -7.80 10.60
C LEU A 575 34.24 -7.21 11.61
N ARG A 576 33.62 -8.03 12.48
CA ARG A 576 32.75 -7.53 13.57
C ARG A 576 33.54 -6.75 14.60
N VAL A 577 34.70 -7.28 15.03
CA VAL A 577 35.62 -6.59 15.94
C VAL A 577 36.07 -5.26 15.33
N GLY A 578 36.55 -5.29 14.08
CA GLY A 578 37.01 -4.09 13.38
C GLY A 578 35.93 -3.00 13.25
N HIS A 579 34.68 -3.39 12.94
CA HIS A 579 33.59 -2.41 12.86
C HIS A 579 33.23 -1.80 14.23
N LEU A 580 33.24 -2.59 15.31
CA LEU A 580 33.00 -2.07 16.66
C LEU A 580 34.08 -1.07 17.09
N ILE A 581 35.33 -1.30 16.67
CA ILE A 581 36.46 -0.39 16.93
C ILE A 581 36.32 0.90 16.10
N LEU A 582 35.98 0.80 14.81
CA LEU A 582 35.78 1.98 13.96
C LEU A 582 34.59 2.84 14.40
N ASP A 583 33.53 2.24 14.95
CA ASP A 583 32.35 2.97 15.48
C ASP A 583 32.71 3.93 16.62
N ALA A 584 33.82 3.70 17.34
CA ALA A 584 34.30 4.57 18.41
C ALA A 584 35.10 5.78 17.90
N ALA A 585 35.56 5.77 16.64
CA ALA A 585 36.43 6.79 16.07
C ALA A 585 35.92 8.25 16.14
N PRO A 586 34.61 8.55 16.04
CA PRO A 586 34.10 9.91 16.20
C PRO A 586 34.33 10.51 17.59
N ASN A 587 34.54 9.67 18.61
CA ASN A 587 34.68 10.07 20.02
C ASN A 587 36.15 10.05 20.52
N ALA A 588 37.11 9.83 19.62
CA ALA A 588 38.54 9.83 19.93
C ALA A 588 39.06 11.26 20.16
N THR A 589 40.11 11.41 20.98
CA THR A 589 40.74 12.72 21.29
C THR A 589 41.34 13.39 20.03
N LYS A 590 41.42 14.74 20.04
CA LYS A 590 41.98 15.52 18.92
C LYS A 590 43.48 15.22 18.74
N ASP A 591 43.86 14.89 17.50
CA ASP A 591 45.24 14.59 17.10
C ASP A 591 46.19 15.80 17.29
N ASN A 592 47.44 15.56 17.72
CA ASN A 592 48.53 16.55 17.67
C ASN A 592 48.96 16.86 16.21
N GLU A 593 49.53 18.04 15.96
CA GLU A 593 49.83 18.58 14.60
C GLU A 593 50.68 17.65 13.68
N THR A 594 51.46 16.72 14.24
CA THR A 594 52.31 15.77 13.48
C THR A 594 51.70 14.39 13.24
N ALA A 595 50.57 14.07 13.88
CA ALA A 595 49.85 12.80 13.73
C ALA A 595 49.13 12.56 12.37
N PRO A 596 48.71 13.58 11.58
CA PRO A 596 47.98 13.39 10.32
C PRO A 596 48.73 12.54 9.27
N THR A 597 50.02 12.84 9.07
CA THR A 597 50.86 12.16 8.06
C THR A 597 51.24 10.75 8.50
N ARG A 598 51.42 10.55 9.82
CA ARG A 598 51.72 9.23 10.40
C ARG A 598 50.56 8.26 10.18
N LEU A 599 49.33 8.66 10.50
CA LEU A 599 48.14 7.84 10.29
C LEU A 599 47.90 7.53 8.81
N ALA A 600 48.05 8.52 7.92
CA ALA A 600 47.93 8.32 6.48
C ALA A 600 48.95 7.31 5.94
N ASN A 601 50.23 7.44 6.31
CA ASN A 601 51.28 6.49 5.93
C ASN A 601 51.05 5.09 6.53
N ARG A 602 50.55 5.02 7.76
CA ARG A 602 50.22 3.76 8.44
C ARG A 602 49.11 3.02 7.72
N LEU A 603 47.99 3.70 7.42
CA LEU A 603 46.88 3.11 6.67
C LEU A 603 47.30 2.73 5.25
N ALA A 604 48.13 3.53 4.57
CA ALA A 604 48.69 3.19 3.26
C ALA A 604 49.53 1.89 3.32
N SER A 605 50.38 1.73 4.34
CA SER A 605 51.19 0.53 4.53
C SER A 605 50.34 -0.72 4.78
N ILE A 606 49.30 -0.63 5.62
CA ILE A 606 48.38 -1.75 5.88
C ILE A 606 47.60 -2.12 4.60
N PHE A 607 47.20 -1.11 3.83
CA PHE A 607 46.48 -1.31 2.57
C PHE A 607 47.37 -1.98 1.51
N HIS A 608 48.61 -1.54 1.38
CA HIS A 608 49.62 -2.14 0.49
C HIS A 608 49.86 -3.62 0.80
N ASP A 609 50.08 -3.93 2.09
CA ASP A 609 50.26 -5.31 2.56
C ASP A 609 49.02 -6.17 2.27
N ALA A 610 47.82 -5.62 2.50
CA ALA A 610 46.57 -6.32 2.21
C ALA A 610 46.32 -6.57 0.71
N LEU A 611 46.80 -5.70 -0.19
CA LEU A 611 46.71 -5.91 -1.64
C LEU A 611 47.71 -6.96 -2.14
N SER A 612 48.88 -7.02 -1.52
CA SER A 612 50.00 -7.88 -1.92
C SER A 612 49.80 -9.35 -1.55
N ASP A 613 48.96 -9.63 -0.55
CA ASP A 613 48.66 -10.98 -0.05
C ASP A 613 47.17 -11.34 -0.24
N SER A 614 46.89 -12.36 -1.05
CA SER A 614 45.52 -12.82 -1.31
C SER A 614 44.80 -13.33 -0.06
N ALA A 615 45.53 -13.78 0.97
CA ALA A 615 44.95 -14.18 2.25
C ALA A 615 44.38 -12.99 3.04
N LYS A 616 44.78 -11.75 2.71
CA LYS A 616 44.33 -10.51 3.36
C LYS A 616 43.22 -9.79 2.60
N TRP A 617 42.88 -10.22 1.39
CA TRP A 617 41.91 -9.55 0.52
C TRP A 617 40.52 -9.38 1.16
N TRP A 618 40.13 -10.23 2.11
CA TRP A 618 38.88 -10.10 2.88
C TRP A 618 38.77 -8.77 3.65
N SER A 619 39.90 -8.14 3.97
CA SER A 619 39.97 -6.90 4.75
C SER A 619 39.90 -5.62 3.90
N VAL A 620 40.07 -5.72 2.58
CA VAL A 620 40.24 -4.56 1.69
C VAL A 620 39.06 -3.58 1.78
N ARG A 621 37.82 -4.10 1.77
CA ARG A 621 36.61 -3.28 1.93
C ARG A 621 36.51 -2.62 3.32
N PHE A 622 36.96 -3.31 4.37
CA PHE A 622 37.05 -2.75 5.72
C PHE A 622 38.09 -1.63 5.78
N LEU A 623 39.22 -1.77 5.10
CA LEU A 623 40.24 -0.73 5.03
C LEU A 623 39.77 0.52 4.24
N VAL A 624 38.94 0.35 3.19
CA VAL A 624 38.26 1.50 2.53
C VAL A 624 37.36 2.25 3.51
N LYS A 625 36.62 1.52 4.35
CA LYS A 625 35.79 2.13 5.41
C LYS A 625 36.66 2.82 6.47
N ALA A 626 37.79 2.23 6.85
CA ALA A 626 38.75 2.83 7.78
C ALA A 626 39.31 4.15 7.23
N LYS A 627 39.70 4.20 5.94
CA LYS A 627 40.10 5.44 5.24
C LYS A 627 39.04 6.54 5.41
N GLN A 628 37.78 6.23 5.08
CA GLN A 628 36.68 7.19 5.16
C GLN A 628 36.36 7.65 6.59
N THR A 629 36.56 6.79 7.59
CA THR A 629 36.20 7.08 8.99
C THR A 629 37.31 7.80 9.74
N LEU A 630 38.57 7.47 9.45
CA LEU A 630 39.74 7.96 10.20
C LEU A 630 40.38 9.18 9.55
N LEU A 631 40.29 9.33 8.21
CA LEU A 631 40.93 10.42 7.47
C LEU A 631 39.91 11.47 7.01
N ASN A 632 40.30 12.75 7.07
CA ASN A 632 39.60 13.84 6.38
C ASN A 632 40.17 14.04 4.97
N GLU A 633 39.58 14.90 4.15
CA GLU A 633 39.97 15.07 2.73
C GLU A 633 41.47 15.35 2.52
N VAL A 634 42.06 16.24 3.32
CA VAL A 634 43.50 16.56 3.24
C VAL A 634 44.36 15.33 3.55
N ARG A 635 43.99 14.56 4.58
CA ARG A 635 44.72 13.33 4.97
C ARG A 635 44.47 12.17 4.02
N ALA A 636 43.29 12.11 3.40
CA ALA A 636 42.94 11.12 2.38
C ALA A 636 43.79 11.32 1.12
N SER A 637 44.00 12.57 0.70
CA SER A 637 44.93 12.90 -0.38
C SER A 637 46.37 12.50 -0.04
N ALA A 638 46.83 12.72 1.21
CA ALA A 638 48.15 12.28 1.65
C ALA A 638 48.35 10.75 1.62
N MET A 639 47.31 9.97 1.98
CA MET A 639 47.30 8.51 1.85
C MET A 639 47.33 8.07 0.38
N GLU A 640 46.56 8.72 -0.49
CA GLU A 640 46.55 8.43 -1.93
C GLU A 640 47.92 8.70 -2.55
N SER A 641 48.56 9.83 -2.23
CA SER A 641 49.93 10.11 -2.67
C SER A 641 50.95 9.10 -2.11
N ALA A 642 50.73 8.54 -0.92
CA ALA A 642 51.59 7.48 -0.36
C ALA A 642 51.43 6.15 -1.11
N LEU A 643 50.20 5.77 -1.45
CA LEU A 643 49.91 4.59 -2.26
C LEU A 643 50.47 4.75 -3.69
N GLU A 644 50.40 5.94 -4.27
CA GLU A 644 51.01 6.23 -5.58
C GLU A 644 52.54 6.12 -5.54
N ARG A 645 53.20 6.64 -4.49
CA ARG A 645 54.65 6.50 -4.30
C ARG A 645 55.10 5.05 -4.16
N ASN A 646 54.24 4.18 -3.62
CA ASN A 646 54.51 2.75 -3.47
C ASN A 646 54.27 1.94 -4.76
N GLY A 647 53.75 2.56 -5.82
CA GLY A 647 53.43 1.87 -7.08
C GLY A 647 52.11 1.10 -7.06
N ASP A 648 51.25 1.33 -6.07
CA ASP A 648 50.11 0.47 -5.76
C ASP A 648 48.93 0.63 -6.71
N GLY A 649 48.87 1.72 -7.49
CA GLY A 649 47.77 1.95 -8.44
C GLY A 649 47.65 0.83 -9.49
N GLY A 650 48.78 0.33 -10.01
CA GLY A 650 48.80 -0.79 -10.95
C GLY A 650 48.49 -2.13 -10.27
N ALA A 651 49.11 -2.38 -9.11
CA ALA A 651 48.86 -3.58 -8.31
C ALA A 651 47.37 -3.69 -7.89
N MET A 652 46.71 -2.56 -7.66
CA MET A 652 45.31 -2.49 -7.28
C MET A 652 44.37 -2.83 -8.44
N GLU A 653 44.67 -2.39 -9.67
CA GLU A 653 43.94 -2.83 -10.86
C GLU A 653 44.14 -4.34 -11.14
N ASP A 654 45.34 -4.87 -10.89
CA ASP A 654 45.63 -6.30 -11.03
C ASP A 654 44.88 -7.14 -9.99
N VAL A 655 44.85 -6.70 -8.72
CA VAL A 655 44.05 -7.33 -7.66
C VAL A 655 42.57 -7.27 -7.99
N MET A 656 42.05 -6.12 -8.44
CA MET A 656 40.66 -6.00 -8.88
C MET A 656 40.32 -6.96 -10.02
N THR A 657 41.20 -7.07 -11.01
CA THR A 657 41.00 -7.97 -12.14
C THR A 657 40.97 -9.43 -11.70
N ARG A 658 41.84 -9.82 -10.75
CA ARG A 658 41.84 -11.16 -10.13
C ARG A 658 40.59 -11.42 -9.28
N MET A 659 40.08 -10.40 -8.58
CA MET A 659 38.82 -10.48 -7.82
C MET A 659 37.56 -10.59 -8.71
N LEU A 660 37.69 -10.33 -10.01
CA LEU A 660 36.64 -10.51 -11.03
C LEU A 660 36.81 -11.81 -11.85
N GLU A 661 37.80 -12.65 -11.52
CA GLU A 661 37.92 -13.98 -12.14
C GLU A 661 36.74 -14.88 -11.73
N PRO A 662 36.33 -15.85 -12.58
CA PRO A 662 35.09 -16.62 -12.41
C PRO A 662 34.90 -17.31 -11.05
N ASP A 663 35.99 -17.64 -10.37
CA ASP A 663 36.01 -18.29 -9.05
C ASP A 663 35.56 -17.34 -7.92
N HIS A 664 35.56 -16.04 -8.16
CA HIS A 664 35.15 -15.01 -7.22
C HIS A 664 33.77 -14.45 -7.60
N ARG A 665 32.84 -14.34 -6.63
CA ARG A 665 31.51 -13.71 -6.82
C ARG A 665 31.04 -12.92 -5.60
N GLY A 666 30.05 -12.05 -5.80
CA GLY A 666 29.32 -11.36 -4.74
C GLY A 666 30.19 -10.38 -3.95
N LYS A 667 30.71 -10.80 -2.78
CA LYS A 667 31.50 -9.92 -1.89
C LYS A 667 32.75 -9.36 -2.59
N TRP A 668 33.37 -10.13 -3.49
CA TRP A 668 34.56 -9.73 -4.25
C TRP A 668 34.25 -8.68 -5.31
N HIS A 669 33.17 -8.87 -6.09
CA HIS A 669 32.71 -7.89 -7.08
C HIS A 669 32.37 -6.54 -6.43
N MET A 670 31.68 -6.55 -5.30
CA MET A 670 31.37 -5.32 -4.58
C MET A 670 32.61 -4.65 -3.99
N THR A 671 33.61 -5.42 -3.56
CA THR A 671 34.91 -4.85 -3.18
C THR A 671 35.54 -4.11 -4.36
N VAL A 672 35.54 -4.70 -5.56
CA VAL A 672 36.04 -4.02 -6.78
C VAL A 672 35.30 -2.71 -7.06
N VAL A 673 33.96 -2.70 -6.97
CA VAL A 673 33.15 -1.48 -7.14
C VAL A 673 33.51 -0.40 -6.12
N ASP A 674 33.64 -0.77 -4.85
CA ASP A 674 33.97 0.16 -3.77
C ASP A 674 35.39 0.73 -3.95
N LEU A 675 36.35 -0.08 -4.42
CA LEU A 675 37.70 0.38 -4.74
C LEU A 675 37.71 1.35 -5.94
N CYS A 676 36.96 1.02 -6.99
CA CYS A 676 36.78 1.89 -8.16
C CYS A 676 36.21 3.25 -7.77
N ALA A 677 35.19 3.26 -6.91
CA ALA A 677 34.57 4.48 -6.39
C ALA A 677 35.50 5.29 -5.48
N ALA A 678 36.24 4.62 -4.60
CA ALA A 678 37.07 5.27 -3.58
C ALA A 678 38.39 5.85 -4.11
N TYR A 679 38.88 5.34 -5.25
CA TYR A 679 40.17 5.74 -5.83
C TYR A 679 40.08 6.20 -7.30
N GLY A 680 38.88 6.24 -7.89
CA GLY A 680 38.69 6.67 -9.28
C GLY A 680 39.29 5.72 -10.30
N LEU A 681 39.30 4.41 -9.99
CA LEU A 681 39.86 3.35 -10.82
C LEU A 681 38.76 2.61 -11.61
N PRO A 682 39.11 1.84 -12.67
CA PRO A 682 40.42 1.82 -13.31
C PRO A 682 40.68 3.13 -14.07
N ARG A 683 41.93 3.50 -14.34
CA ARG A 683 42.24 4.76 -15.07
C ARG A 683 41.98 4.64 -16.57
N ALA A 684 42.25 3.47 -17.15
CA ALA A 684 42.07 3.23 -18.58
C ALA A 684 40.65 2.81 -18.94
N GLU A 685 40.10 3.40 -20.00
CA GLU A 685 38.75 3.10 -20.49
C GLU A 685 38.58 1.63 -20.87
N ALA A 686 39.56 1.05 -21.57
CA ALA A 686 39.56 -0.35 -21.96
C ALA A 686 39.42 -1.29 -20.73
N THR A 687 40.16 -1.01 -19.65
CA THR A 687 40.08 -1.78 -18.41
C THR A 687 38.69 -1.69 -17.77
N ALA A 688 38.03 -0.52 -17.77
CA ALA A 688 36.66 -0.42 -17.24
C ALA A 688 35.64 -1.17 -18.08
N SER A 689 35.78 -1.14 -19.41
CA SER A 689 34.91 -1.94 -20.29
C SER A 689 35.10 -3.42 -20.02
N THR A 690 36.34 -3.89 -19.89
CA THR A 690 36.65 -5.28 -19.52
C THR A 690 36.08 -5.65 -18.16
N MET A 691 36.20 -4.78 -17.15
CA MET A 691 35.63 -5.03 -15.81
C MET A 691 34.10 -5.07 -15.84
N LEU A 692 33.46 -4.16 -16.57
CA LEU A 692 32.01 -4.16 -16.76
C LEU A 692 31.52 -5.42 -17.45
N THR A 693 32.20 -5.85 -18.52
CA THR A 693 31.90 -7.10 -19.22
C THR A 693 32.08 -8.29 -18.28
N LYS A 694 33.19 -8.39 -17.54
CA LYS A 694 33.40 -9.44 -16.54
C LYS A 694 32.27 -9.50 -15.49
N LEU A 695 31.80 -8.35 -15.01
CA LEU A 695 30.67 -8.27 -14.05
C LEU A 695 29.33 -8.73 -14.67
N LEU A 696 29.09 -8.37 -15.93
CA LEU A 696 27.87 -8.75 -16.66
C LEU A 696 27.89 -10.22 -17.09
N ASP A 697 29.05 -10.74 -17.49
CA ASP A 697 29.28 -12.16 -17.82
C ASP A 697 29.18 -13.04 -16.58
N ALA A 698 29.65 -12.55 -15.43
CA ALA A 698 29.45 -13.23 -14.14
C ALA A 698 27.98 -13.18 -13.65
N ASN A 699 27.08 -12.52 -14.38
CA ASN A 699 25.67 -12.30 -14.06
C ASN A 699 25.47 -11.63 -12.69
N ASP A 700 26.27 -10.60 -12.40
CA ASP A 700 26.13 -9.74 -11.21
C ASP A 700 25.65 -8.33 -11.59
N PRO A 701 24.37 -8.18 -11.96
CA PRO A 701 23.83 -6.91 -12.46
C PRO A 701 23.79 -5.83 -11.38
N VAL A 702 23.87 -6.20 -10.10
CA VAL A 702 23.92 -5.24 -8.98
C VAL A 702 25.29 -4.61 -8.90
N ALA A 703 26.37 -5.42 -8.95
CA ALA A 703 27.72 -4.90 -8.99
C ALA A 703 28.01 -4.18 -10.31
N ALA A 704 27.51 -4.68 -11.45
CA ALA A 704 27.65 -4.01 -12.75
C ALA A 704 26.94 -2.64 -12.79
N GLU A 705 25.71 -2.54 -12.28
CA GLU A 705 24.99 -1.26 -12.18
C GLU A 705 25.73 -0.28 -11.24
N ALA A 706 26.16 -0.75 -10.07
CA ALA A 706 26.92 0.06 -9.12
C ALA A 706 28.29 0.50 -9.68
N PHE A 707 28.94 -0.35 -10.47
CA PHE A 707 30.18 -0.01 -11.19
C PHE A 707 29.94 1.12 -12.20
N VAL A 708 28.93 1.02 -13.07
CA VAL A 708 28.62 2.07 -14.05
C VAL A 708 28.29 3.40 -13.34
N LEU A 709 27.58 3.35 -12.22
CA LEU A 709 27.27 4.53 -11.40
C LEU A 709 28.53 5.12 -10.73
N SER A 710 29.49 4.30 -10.29
CA SER A 710 30.73 4.80 -9.68
C SER A 710 31.66 5.50 -10.68
N GLN A 711 31.52 5.19 -11.97
CA GLN A 711 32.30 5.79 -13.07
C GLN A 711 31.73 7.12 -13.58
N GLN A 712 30.74 7.72 -12.90
CA GLN A 712 30.02 8.93 -13.36
C GLN A 712 30.86 10.22 -13.47
N ARG A 713 32.10 10.23 -12.99
CA ARG A 713 32.98 11.41 -13.01
C ARG A 713 33.58 11.73 -14.39
N CYS A 714 33.39 10.89 -15.41
CA CYS A 714 34.05 11.04 -16.72
C CYS A 714 33.06 10.82 -17.90
N THR A 715 32.38 11.89 -18.32
CA THR A 715 31.19 11.87 -19.20
C THR A 715 31.27 11.01 -20.46
N SER A 716 32.40 11.01 -21.19
CA SER A 716 32.59 10.22 -22.42
C SER A 716 32.65 8.71 -22.13
N ARG A 717 33.38 8.32 -21.09
CA ARG A 717 33.52 6.94 -20.61
C ARG A 717 32.22 6.42 -20.02
N THR A 718 31.57 7.23 -19.19
CA THR A 718 30.26 6.99 -18.58
C THR A 718 29.25 6.58 -19.68
N HIS A 719 29.19 7.32 -20.81
CA HIS A 719 28.25 7.02 -21.91
C HIS A 719 28.50 5.65 -22.53
N ARG A 720 29.75 5.32 -22.87
CA ARG A 720 30.10 4.03 -23.49
C ARG A 720 29.86 2.86 -22.55
N LEU A 721 30.19 3.00 -21.26
CA LEU A 721 29.90 1.98 -20.25
C LEU A 721 28.39 1.76 -20.10
N THR A 722 27.57 2.80 -20.16
CA THR A 722 26.10 2.63 -20.13
C THR A 722 25.54 2.04 -21.40
N GLN A 723 26.07 2.40 -22.56
CA GLN A 723 25.68 1.77 -23.81
C GLN A 723 26.07 0.29 -23.82
N ALA A 724 27.27 -0.04 -23.36
CA ALA A 724 27.74 -1.42 -23.20
C ALA A 724 26.85 -2.18 -22.20
N PHE A 725 26.54 -1.58 -21.05
CA PHE A 725 25.60 -2.12 -20.07
C PHE A 725 24.23 -2.36 -20.70
N MET A 726 23.60 -1.38 -21.34
CA MET A 726 22.27 -1.53 -21.94
C MET A 726 22.21 -2.56 -23.08
N ARG A 727 23.29 -2.74 -23.84
CA ARG A 727 23.37 -3.67 -24.97
C ARG A 727 23.76 -5.09 -24.58
N HIS A 728 24.30 -5.28 -23.38
CA HIS A 728 24.70 -6.60 -22.93
C HIS A 728 23.49 -7.51 -22.69
N SER A 729 23.54 -8.75 -23.17
CA SER A 729 22.43 -9.72 -23.08
C SER A 729 22.00 -10.02 -21.64
N ASN A 730 22.94 -10.00 -20.69
CA ASN A 730 22.69 -10.24 -19.26
C ASN A 730 22.15 -9.01 -18.49
N THR A 731 21.88 -7.90 -19.16
CA THR A 731 21.43 -6.68 -18.48
C THR A 731 19.95 -6.72 -18.14
N ARG A 732 19.64 -6.56 -16.86
CA ARG A 732 18.25 -6.50 -16.37
C ARG A 732 17.57 -5.23 -16.88
N THR A 733 16.41 -5.39 -17.49
CA THR A 733 15.61 -4.29 -18.09
C THR A 733 15.29 -3.16 -17.08
N LYS A 734 15.10 -3.48 -15.80
CA LYS A 734 14.86 -2.49 -14.75
C LYS A 734 16.12 -1.66 -14.43
N ALA A 735 17.29 -2.27 -14.42
CA ALA A 735 18.57 -1.59 -14.24
C ALA A 735 18.92 -0.73 -15.47
N ALA A 736 18.71 -1.28 -16.68
CA ALA A 736 18.86 -0.53 -17.93
C ALA A 736 17.98 0.73 -17.97
N LYS A 737 16.72 0.63 -17.54
CA LYS A 737 15.80 1.79 -17.46
C LYS A 737 16.24 2.84 -16.44
N ARG A 738 16.74 2.43 -15.27
CA ARG A 738 17.25 3.36 -14.24
C ARG A 738 18.50 4.09 -14.71
N LEU A 739 19.45 3.35 -15.29
CA LEU A 739 20.67 3.94 -15.85
C LEU A 739 20.35 4.82 -17.07
N ALA A 740 19.49 4.39 -17.99
CA ALA A 740 19.05 5.22 -19.11
C ALA A 740 18.44 6.55 -18.65
N ALA A 741 17.55 6.51 -17.64
CA ALA A 741 16.95 7.72 -17.06
C ALA A 741 18.00 8.67 -16.43
N LEU A 742 18.99 8.13 -15.72
CA LEU A 742 20.11 8.90 -15.16
C LEU A 742 21.04 9.47 -16.23
N PHE A 743 21.30 8.72 -17.29
CA PHE A 743 22.18 9.13 -18.38
C PHE A 743 21.60 10.20 -19.29
N HIS A 744 20.28 10.16 -19.50
CA HIS A 744 19.58 11.24 -20.19
C HIS A 744 19.61 12.57 -19.42
N SER A 745 19.95 12.57 -18.13
CA SER A 745 20.09 13.79 -17.33
C SER A 745 21.49 14.43 -17.37
N ILE A 746 22.51 13.74 -17.91
CA ILE A 746 23.94 14.15 -17.82
C ILE A 746 24.52 14.64 -19.17
N LEU A 747 23.83 14.44 -20.31
CA LEU A 747 24.36 14.80 -21.64
C LEU A 747 24.30 16.32 -21.92
N PRO A 748 25.40 16.95 -22.38
CA PRO A 748 25.36 18.30 -22.94
C PRO A 748 24.60 18.32 -24.27
N SER A 749 23.82 19.38 -24.40
CA SER A 749 22.84 19.68 -25.43
C SER A 749 23.40 19.83 -26.85
N HIS A 750 23.25 18.83 -27.72
CA HIS A 750 23.18 19.01 -29.19
C HIS A 750 22.51 17.79 -29.86
N THR A 751 21.19 17.65 -29.76
CA THR A 751 20.37 16.84 -30.68
C THR A 751 18.93 17.39 -30.74
N PRO A 752 18.18 17.17 -31.84
CA PRO A 752 16.85 17.74 -32.07
C PRO A 752 15.78 17.42 -30.99
N HIS A 753 16.03 16.45 -30.11
CA HIS A 753 15.17 16.14 -28.95
C HIS A 753 15.13 17.24 -27.86
N ALA A 754 16.05 18.20 -27.87
CA ALA A 754 16.11 19.25 -26.86
C ALA A 754 14.99 20.30 -26.98
N ALA A 755 14.32 20.43 -28.13
CA ALA A 755 13.18 21.34 -28.28
C ALA A 755 11.92 20.82 -27.56
N ASN A 756 11.64 19.51 -27.70
CA ASN A 756 10.42 18.86 -27.22
C ASN A 756 10.38 18.72 -25.69
N GLN A 757 11.52 18.86 -25.00
CA GLN A 757 11.64 18.69 -23.55
C GLN A 757 11.91 20.01 -22.82
N ARG A 758 11.71 21.16 -23.47
CA ARG A 758 11.80 22.46 -22.79
C ARG A 758 10.66 22.57 -21.78
N PRO A 759 10.92 22.75 -20.48
CA PRO A 759 9.85 22.98 -19.52
C PRO A 759 9.11 24.28 -19.80
N ILE A 760 7.79 24.32 -19.56
CA ILE A 760 7.03 25.56 -19.57
C ILE A 760 7.46 26.38 -18.35
N VAL A 761 8.15 27.50 -18.59
CA VAL A 761 8.70 28.34 -17.52
C VAL A 761 7.67 29.34 -17.00
N ASN A 762 6.89 29.93 -17.89
CA ASN A 762 5.86 30.93 -17.62
C ASN A 762 4.49 30.42 -18.07
N GLN A 763 3.64 30.04 -17.11
CA GLN A 763 2.30 29.51 -17.38
C GLN A 763 1.35 30.59 -17.92
N ASP A 764 1.44 31.83 -17.44
CA ASP A 764 0.59 32.93 -17.90
C ASP A 764 0.84 33.23 -19.38
N HIS A 765 2.11 33.28 -19.79
CA HIS A 765 2.45 33.40 -21.20
C HIS A 765 1.94 32.20 -22.02
N GLN A 766 2.08 30.99 -21.50
CA GLN A 766 1.59 29.79 -22.19
C GLN A 766 0.07 29.82 -22.39
N LEU A 767 -0.68 30.29 -21.40
CA LEU A 767 -2.13 30.50 -21.50
C LEU A 767 -2.48 31.51 -22.59
N THR A 768 -1.72 32.61 -22.73
CA THR A 768 -1.96 33.59 -23.81
C THR A 768 -1.84 32.98 -25.20
N LEU A 769 -1.00 31.96 -25.38
CA LEU A 769 -0.83 31.29 -26.68
C LEU A 769 -2.03 30.43 -27.09
N VAL A 770 -2.88 30.02 -26.15
CA VAL A 770 -4.07 29.18 -26.41
C VAL A 770 -5.38 29.89 -26.10
N GLN A 771 -5.34 31.16 -25.72
CA GLN A 771 -6.49 31.89 -25.19
C GLN A 771 -7.67 31.96 -26.17
N ASP A 772 -7.40 32.15 -27.47
CA ASP A 772 -8.45 32.22 -28.50
C ASP A 772 -9.18 30.88 -28.65
N VAL A 773 -8.43 29.79 -28.58
CA VAL A 773 -9.01 28.43 -28.62
C VAL A 773 -9.80 28.15 -27.34
N LEU A 774 -9.30 28.56 -26.17
CA LEU A 774 -10.02 28.43 -24.89
C LEU A 774 -11.32 29.25 -24.86
N ALA A 775 -11.37 30.38 -25.57
CA ALA A 775 -12.57 31.23 -25.67
C ALA A 775 -13.61 30.70 -26.68
N THR A 776 -13.27 29.66 -27.44
CA THR A 776 -14.17 29.10 -28.46
C THR A 776 -15.36 28.42 -27.79
N ARG A 777 -16.57 28.74 -28.28
CA ARG A 777 -17.81 28.15 -27.74
C ARG A 777 -17.90 26.66 -28.06
N LEU A 778 -18.09 25.84 -27.03
CA LEU A 778 -18.30 24.41 -27.18
C LEU A 778 -19.67 24.12 -27.83
N SER A 779 -19.66 23.31 -28.89
CA SER A 779 -20.82 22.79 -29.60
C SER A 779 -20.81 21.27 -29.52
N VAL A 780 -21.74 20.71 -28.75
CA VAL A 780 -21.82 19.28 -28.46
C VAL A 780 -22.92 18.64 -29.33
N HIS A 781 -22.58 17.56 -30.02
CA HIS A 781 -23.47 16.82 -30.92
C HIS A 781 -23.58 15.37 -30.43
N LEU A 782 -24.77 14.92 -30.06
CA LEU A 782 -25.06 13.51 -29.80
C LEU A 782 -25.30 12.81 -31.14
N VAL A 783 -24.63 11.68 -31.38
CA VAL A 783 -24.76 10.88 -32.61
C VAL A 783 -25.40 9.55 -32.24
N GLU A 784 -26.66 9.38 -32.62
CA GLU A 784 -27.45 8.17 -32.32
C GLU A 784 -28.30 7.69 -33.51
N THR A 785 -28.48 8.51 -34.55
CA THR A 785 -29.25 8.15 -35.75
C THR A 785 -28.38 8.07 -37.02
N PRO A 786 -28.85 7.39 -38.09
CA PRO A 786 -28.16 7.40 -39.38
C PRO A 786 -27.97 8.80 -40.00
N ASP A 787 -28.90 9.72 -39.77
CA ASP A 787 -28.83 11.10 -40.27
C ASP A 787 -27.76 11.90 -39.53
N ASP A 788 -27.61 11.67 -38.21
CA ASP A 788 -26.53 12.25 -37.40
C ASP A 788 -25.17 11.73 -37.88
N VAL A 789 -25.07 10.42 -38.12
CA VAL A 789 -23.85 9.79 -38.63
C VAL A 789 -23.46 10.38 -39.99
N THR A 790 -24.42 10.50 -40.91
CA THR A 790 -24.19 11.08 -42.24
C THR A 790 -23.75 12.54 -42.13
N SER A 791 -24.42 13.31 -41.27
CA SER A 791 -24.09 14.72 -41.03
C SER A 791 -22.69 14.89 -40.41
N MET A 792 -22.36 14.06 -39.43
CA MET A 792 -21.04 14.02 -38.79
C MET A 792 -19.95 13.68 -39.82
N MET A 793 -20.13 12.61 -40.60
CA MET A 793 -19.13 12.18 -41.59
C MET A 793 -18.92 13.24 -42.67
N HIS A 794 -20.00 13.86 -43.18
CA HIS A 794 -19.90 14.96 -44.15
C HIS A 794 -19.17 16.17 -43.55
N TRP A 795 -19.49 16.54 -42.31
CA TRP A 795 -18.80 17.62 -41.61
C TRP A 795 -17.32 17.30 -41.38
N MET A 796 -17.01 16.06 -40.98
CA MET A 796 -15.64 15.61 -40.76
C MET A 796 -14.82 15.62 -42.04
N ASP A 797 -15.41 15.22 -43.16
CA ASP A 797 -14.73 15.29 -44.45
C ASP A 797 -14.33 16.74 -44.75
N GLU A 798 -15.27 17.70 -44.67
CA GLU A 798 -14.99 19.12 -44.85
C GLU A 798 -13.94 19.65 -43.85
N ALA A 799 -14.08 19.31 -42.56
CA ALA A 799 -13.22 19.82 -41.48
C ALA A 799 -11.80 19.22 -41.47
N LEU A 800 -11.64 18.01 -42.01
CA LEU A 800 -10.36 17.29 -42.10
C LEU A 800 -9.76 17.32 -43.51
N MET A 801 -10.38 18.01 -44.48
CA MET A 801 -9.79 18.23 -45.81
C MET A 801 -8.60 19.20 -45.69
N ASP A 802 -7.43 18.78 -46.19
CA ASP A 802 -6.33 19.69 -46.50
C ASP A 802 -6.41 20.08 -47.98
N PRO A 803 -6.85 21.30 -48.33
CA PRO A 803 -6.98 21.71 -49.73
C PRO A 803 -5.63 21.83 -50.46
N ASN A 804 -4.49 21.70 -49.79
CA ASN A 804 -3.15 21.91 -50.36
C ASN A 804 -2.20 20.71 -50.26
N HIS A 805 -2.65 19.53 -49.79
CA HIS A 805 -1.75 18.38 -49.64
C HIS A 805 -1.45 17.69 -50.98
N SER A 806 -0.21 17.85 -51.47
CA SER A 806 0.35 17.02 -52.54
C SER A 806 0.80 15.66 -51.98
N PRO A 807 0.51 14.51 -52.64
CA PRO A 807 0.87 13.17 -52.15
C PRO A 807 2.37 12.94 -51.85
N ASN A 808 3.24 13.83 -52.33
CA ASN A 808 4.70 13.73 -52.21
C ASN A 808 5.33 14.74 -51.23
N GLU A 809 4.55 15.60 -50.55
CA GLU A 809 5.06 16.59 -49.60
C GLU A 809 4.60 16.30 -48.17
N GLN A 810 5.45 16.52 -47.17
CA GLN A 810 5.06 16.34 -45.76
C GLN A 810 3.98 17.36 -45.39
N PRO A 811 2.92 16.96 -44.66
CA PRO A 811 1.89 17.89 -44.23
C PRO A 811 2.50 18.97 -43.32
N THR A 812 2.28 20.23 -43.68
CA THR A 812 2.75 21.39 -42.91
C THR A 812 1.76 21.80 -41.81
N LYS A 813 0.51 21.35 -41.90
CA LYS A 813 -0.57 21.60 -40.94
C LYS A 813 -1.06 20.29 -40.34
N VAL A 814 -1.42 20.34 -39.06
CA VAL A 814 -1.90 19.21 -38.29
C VAL A 814 -3.24 19.56 -37.65
N VAL A 815 -4.17 18.62 -37.70
CA VAL A 815 -5.44 18.67 -36.97
C VAL A 815 -5.32 17.84 -35.71
N ILE A 816 -5.45 18.48 -34.54
CA ILE A 816 -5.46 17.77 -33.25
C ILE A 816 -6.90 17.43 -32.87
N VAL A 817 -7.11 16.16 -32.57
CA VAL A 817 -8.40 15.58 -32.19
C VAL A 817 -8.27 14.97 -30.79
N GLY A 818 -9.16 15.35 -29.88
CA GLY A 818 -9.27 14.72 -28.56
C GLY A 818 -10.13 13.46 -28.64
N LEU A 819 -9.69 12.39 -27.99
CA LEU A 819 -10.39 11.12 -27.89
C LEU A 819 -10.53 10.73 -26.42
N ASP A 820 -11.74 10.31 -26.06
CA ASP A 820 -12.01 9.59 -24.82
C ASP A 820 -13.08 8.52 -25.06
N CYS A 821 -13.26 7.62 -24.10
CA CYS A 821 -14.26 6.55 -24.16
C CYS A 821 -14.91 6.30 -22.80
N GLU A 822 -16.19 5.95 -22.79
CA GLU A 822 -16.90 5.52 -21.58
C GLU A 822 -17.46 4.10 -21.72
N TRP A 823 -17.44 3.36 -20.62
CA TRP A 823 -17.92 1.98 -20.55
C TRP A 823 -18.69 1.75 -19.25
N ARG A 824 -19.50 0.69 -19.22
CA ARG A 824 -20.32 0.38 -18.06
C ARG A 824 -19.45 0.01 -16.84
N PRO A 825 -19.56 0.71 -15.69
CA PRO A 825 -18.81 0.31 -14.50
C PRO A 825 -19.25 -1.07 -13.99
N ARG A 826 -18.29 -1.89 -13.54
CA ARG A 826 -18.54 -3.24 -13.01
C ARG A 826 -19.58 -3.29 -11.87
N ALA A 827 -19.77 -2.18 -11.16
CA ALA A 827 -20.77 -2.05 -10.10
C ALA A 827 -22.23 -2.19 -10.57
N PHE A 828 -22.52 -1.99 -11.87
CA PHE A 828 -23.85 -2.09 -12.46
C PHE A 828 -24.13 -3.43 -13.16
N SER A 829 -23.23 -4.40 -13.07
CA SER A 829 -23.47 -5.76 -13.57
C SER A 829 -24.55 -6.48 -12.75
N THR A 830 -25.60 -6.95 -13.41
CA THR A 830 -26.71 -7.70 -12.80
C THR A 830 -26.51 -9.23 -12.78
N LYS A 831 -25.45 -9.78 -13.41
CA LYS A 831 -25.20 -11.22 -13.44
C LYS A 831 -24.33 -11.67 -12.27
N ARG A 832 -25.00 -12.07 -11.17
CA ARG A 832 -24.47 -13.04 -10.18
C ARG A 832 -25.20 -14.38 -10.35
N ASP A 833 -25.33 -14.85 -11.59
CA ASP A 833 -25.88 -16.17 -11.84
C ASP A 833 -24.71 -17.15 -12.00
N THR A 834 -24.49 -17.99 -11.00
CA THR A 834 -23.34 -18.91 -10.87
C THR A 834 -23.39 -20.11 -11.82
N THR A 835 -24.09 -19.97 -12.95
CA THR A 835 -24.37 -21.08 -13.89
C THR A 835 -24.18 -20.71 -15.37
N LEU A 836 -23.77 -19.48 -15.68
CA LEU A 836 -23.35 -19.09 -17.03
C LEU A 836 -21.88 -18.65 -16.98
N ASP A 837 -21.09 -19.17 -17.91
CA ASP A 837 -19.65 -18.93 -18.01
C ASP A 837 -19.29 -17.44 -17.92
N ASP A 838 -18.18 -17.15 -17.24
CA ASP A 838 -17.59 -15.83 -16.95
C ASP A 838 -17.18 -15.04 -18.23
N ASP A 839 -17.55 -15.53 -19.41
CA ASP A 839 -17.18 -15.05 -20.76
C ASP A 839 -18.24 -14.13 -21.40
N THR A 840 -19.22 -13.61 -20.66
CA THR A 840 -20.17 -12.64 -21.27
C THR A 840 -19.51 -11.28 -21.56
N PRO A 841 -19.39 -10.85 -22.83
CA PRO A 841 -18.60 -9.68 -23.25
C PRO A 841 -19.19 -8.31 -22.86
N ASP A 842 -20.40 -8.28 -22.29
CA ASP A 842 -21.15 -7.04 -21.99
C ASP A 842 -20.50 -6.13 -20.93
N LEU A 843 -19.50 -6.61 -20.18
CA LEU A 843 -18.94 -5.90 -19.02
C LEU A 843 -17.80 -4.92 -19.33
N GLU A 844 -17.21 -5.03 -20.51
CA GLU A 844 -16.04 -4.21 -20.91
C GLU A 844 -16.21 -3.53 -22.27
N GLN A 845 -17.40 -3.65 -22.88
CA GLN A 845 -17.72 -3.00 -24.14
C GLN A 845 -17.88 -1.48 -23.97
N ILE A 846 -17.32 -0.74 -24.91
CA ILE A 846 -17.48 0.71 -24.99
C ILE A 846 -18.93 1.06 -25.28
N GLN A 847 -19.46 1.95 -24.44
CA GLN A 847 -20.83 2.43 -24.52
C GLN A 847 -20.91 3.77 -25.24
N VAL A 848 -19.89 4.62 -25.08
CA VAL A 848 -19.82 5.95 -25.69
C VAL A 848 -18.39 6.23 -26.15
N ILE A 849 -18.25 6.79 -27.36
CA ILE A 849 -16.98 7.32 -27.86
C ILE A 849 -17.13 8.84 -27.96
N GLN A 850 -16.15 9.60 -27.46
CA GLN A 850 -16.16 11.05 -27.56
C GLN A 850 -15.00 11.54 -28.41
N VAL A 851 -15.31 12.38 -29.40
CA VAL A 851 -14.30 12.90 -30.33
C VAL A 851 -14.43 14.41 -30.41
N ALA A 852 -13.40 15.11 -29.94
CA ALA A 852 -13.32 16.57 -29.92
C ALA A 852 -12.46 17.08 -31.07
N PHE A 853 -13.03 17.97 -31.87
CA PHE A 853 -12.42 18.57 -33.06
C PHE A 853 -12.08 20.06 -32.84
N PRO A 854 -11.35 20.68 -33.77
CA PRO A 854 -11.20 22.14 -33.84
C PRO A 854 -12.51 22.91 -33.80
N HIS A 855 -12.42 24.20 -33.49
CA HIS A 855 -13.52 25.17 -33.44
C HIS A 855 -14.64 24.81 -32.45
N GLY A 856 -14.31 24.04 -31.41
CA GLY A 856 -15.23 23.71 -30.31
C GLY A 856 -16.26 22.64 -30.64
N HIS A 857 -16.13 21.90 -31.73
CA HIS A 857 -17.06 20.81 -32.07
C HIS A 857 -16.69 19.52 -31.33
N VAL A 858 -17.65 18.92 -30.62
CA VAL A 858 -17.47 17.61 -29.96
C VAL A 858 -18.63 16.69 -30.34
N TYR A 859 -18.30 15.50 -30.83
CA TYR A 859 -19.28 14.46 -31.13
C TYR A 859 -19.23 13.39 -30.04
N VAL A 860 -20.39 13.09 -29.47
CA VAL A 860 -20.61 12.04 -28.47
C VAL A 860 -21.38 10.93 -29.17
N LEU A 861 -20.71 9.82 -29.46
CA LEU A 861 -21.24 8.72 -30.25
C LEU A 861 -21.81 7.64 -29.34
N ASP A 862 -23.11 7.39 -29.45
CA ASP A 862 -23.77 6.30 -28.75
C ASP A 862 -23.44 4.95 -29.40
N CYS A 863 -22.48 4.21 -28.83
CA CYS A 863 -22.03 2.93 -29.39
C CYS A 863 -23.05 1.78 -29.21
N MET A 864 -24.20 2.05 -28.58
CA MET A 864 -25.31 1.11 -28.51
C MET A 864 -26.30 1.30 -29.67
N ALA A 865 -26.19 2.40 -30.43
CA ALA A 865 -26.97 2.62 -31.63
C ALA A 865 -26.38 1.84 -32.83
N PRO A 866 -27.17 1.01 -33.54
CA PRO A 866 -26.66 0.21 -34.66
C PRO A 866 -25.95 1.01 -35.75
N SER A 867 -26.47 2.20 -36.09
CA SER A 867 -25.87 3.08 -37.10
C SER A 867 -24.50 3.63 -36.69
N VAL A 868 -24.24 3.74 -35.39
CA VAL A 868 -22.97 4.21 -34.86
C VAL A 868 -21.93 3.09 -34.89
N ILE A 869 -22.30 1.86 -34.51
CA ILE A 869 -21.42 0.68 -34.54
C ILE A 869 -20.79 0.51 -35.93
N ASP A 870 -21.61 0.62 -36.97
CA ASP A 870 -21.17 0.46 -38.37
C ASP A 870 -20.18 1.56 -38.82
N VAL A 871 -20.24 2.76 -38.21
CA VAL A 871 -19.37 3.89 -38.58
C VAL A 871 -18.09 3.99 -37.76
N VAL A 872 -17.93 3.25 -36.64
CA VAL A 872 -16.72 3.38 -35.79
C VAL A 872 -15.44 3.08 -36.58
N VAL A 873 -15.40 1.99 -37.36
CA VAL A 873 -14.21 1.65 -38.16
C VAL A 873 -13.95 2.69 -39.27
N PRO A 874 -14.94 3.08 -40.09
CA PRO A 874 -14.80 4.22 -41.01
C PRO A 874 -14.32 5.51 -40.37
N LEU A 875 -14.84 5.87 -39.19
CA LEU A 875 -14.44 7.06 -38.42
C LEU A 875 -12.95 7.03 -38.11
N PHE A 876 -12.45 5.94 -37.52
CA PHE A 876 -11.03 5.83 -37.16
C PHE A 876 -10.13 5.79 -38.39
N ARG A 877 -10.60 5.29 -39.55
CA ARG A 877 -9.85 5.42 -40.80
C ARG A 877 -9.69 6.87 -41.24
N HIS A 878 -10.67 7.74 -40.99
CA HIS A 878 -10.54 9.19 -41.23
C HIS A 878 -9.56 9.82 -40.25
N LEU A 879 -9.52 9.34 -39.00
CA LEU A 879 -8.55 9.78 -37.99
C LEU A 879 -7.11 9.29 -38.25
N SER A 880 -6.92 8.27 -39.09
CA SER A 880 -5.60 7.77 -39.51
C SER A 880 -4.98 8.56 -40.67
N ARG A 881 -5.52 9.73 -41.05
CA ARG A 881 -4.90 10.61 -42.04
C ARG A 881 -3.54 11.12 -41.51
N PRO A 882 -2.47 11.20 -42.33
CA PRO A 882 -1.12 11.59 -41.87
C PRO A 882 -1.00 12.96 -41.19
N TRP A 883 -1.97 13.86 -41.44
CA TRP A 883 -2.05 15.19 -40.83
C TRP A 883 -2.99 15.26 -39.63
N VAL A 884 -3.55 14.13 -39.18
CA VAL A 884 -4.40 14.07 -37.99
C VAL A 884 -3.61 13.49 -36.82
N VAL A 885 -3.67 14.17 -35.67
CA VAL A 885 -3.09 13.70 -34.41
C VAL A 885 -4.20 13.50 -33.41
N VAL A 886 -4.39 12.25 -33.00
CA VAL A 886 -5.33 11.87 -31.95
C VAL A 886 -4.63 11.94 -30.60
N THR A 887 -5.30 12.47 -29.58
CA THR A 887 -4.78 12.51 -28.22
C THR A 887 -5.82 12.07 -27.21
N GLY A 888 -5.38 11.32 -26.21
CA GLY A 888 -6.20 10.88 -25.08
C GLY A 888 -5.39 10.93 -23.78
N PHE A 889 -6.05 10.71 -22.65
CA PHE A 889 -5.43 10.67 -21.34
C PHE A 889 -5.50 9.26 -20.76
N CYS A 890 -4.35 8.58 -20.64
CA CYS A 890 -4.30 7.11 -20.46
C CYS A 890 -4.85 6.31 -21.67
N VAL A 891 -4.76 6.92 -22.86
CA VAL A 891 -5.40 6.49 -24.13
C VAL A 891 -5.11 5.06 -24.57
N SER A 892 -4.01 4.47 -24.10
CA SER A 892 -3.72 3.06 -24.39
C SER A 892 -4.84 2.13 -23.88
N GLY A 893 -5.40 2.41 -22.71
CA GLY A 893 -6.47 1.59 -22.15
C GLY A 893 -7.80 1.75 -22.89
N ASP A 894 -8.03 2.91 -23.52
CA ASP A 894 -9.20 3.18 -24.33
C ASP A 894 -9.09 2.49 -25.69
N LEU A 895 -7.90 2.55 -26.31
CA LEU A 895 -7.62 1.85 -27.56
C LEU A 895 -7.73 0.32 -27.41
N ASP A 896 -7.23 -0.25 -26.32
CA ASP A 896 -7.38 -1.69 -26.04
C ASP A 896 -8.87 -2.08 -25.98
N ARG A 897 -9.71 -1.28 -25.32
CA ARG A 897 -11.17 -1.50 -25.23
C ARG A 897 -11.91 -1.23 -26.53
N LEU A 898 -11.45 -0.26 -27.32
CA LEU A 898 -11.97 0.05 -28.65
C LEU A 898 -11.75 -1.13 -29.59
N VAL A 899 -10.53 -1.70 -29.60
CA VAL A 899 -10.21 -2.89 -30.40
C VAL A 899 -11.01 -4.09 -29.91
N ALA A 900 -11.19 -4.27 -28.60
CA ALA A 900 -12.01 -5.34 -28.05
C ALA A 900 -13.50 -5.21 -28.45
N SER A 901 -14.05 -3.99 -28.43
CA SER A 901 -15.45 -3.70 -28.78
C SER A 901 -15.68 -3.72 -30.29
N HIS A 902 -14.68 -3.33 -31.08
CA HIS A 902 -14.72 -3.21 -32.53
C HIS A 902 -13.44 -3.79 -33.16
N PRO A 903 -13.32 -5.13 -33.31
CA PRO A 903 -12.10 -5.81 -33.75
C PRO A 903 -11.54 -5.33 -35.10
N GLY A 904 -12.40 -4.79 -35.98
CA GLY A 904 -12.00 -4.20 -37.26
C GLY A 904 -11.10 -2.95 -37.14
N LEU A 905 -10.93 -2.40 -35.93
CA LEU A 905 -10.00 -1.30 -35.65
C LEU A 905 -8.54 -1.74 -35.51
N THR A 906 -8.27 -3.04 -35.35
CA THR A 906 -6.91 -3.57 -35.10
C THR A 906 -5.91 -3.03 -36.12
N ASP A 907 -6.18 -3.21 -37.41
CA ASP A 907 -5.29 -2.75 -38.49
C ASP A 907 -5.16 -1.23 -38.54
N VAL A 908 -6.22 -0.51 -38.17
CA VAL A 908 -6.27 0.96 -38.20
C VAL A 908 -5.39 1.54 -37.10
N VAL A 909 -5.54 1.04 -35.87
CA VAL A 909 -4.85 1.53 -34.67
C VAL A 909 -3.35 1.12 -34.67
N HIS A 910 -3.01 0.01 -35.31
CA HIS A 910 -1.62 -0.42 -35.49
C HIS A 910 -0.95 0.17 -36.74
N SER A 911 -1.68 0.91 -37.59
CA SER A 911 -1.13 1.54 -38.79
C SER A 911 -0.05 2.58 -38.45
N PRO A 912 1.05 2.65 -39.24
CA PRO A 912 2.03 3.72 -39.10
C PRO A 912 1.44 5.13 -39.32
N ASP A 913 0.30 5.24 -40.00
CA ASP A 913 -0.37 6.51 -40.28
C ASP A 913 -1.28 6.97 -39.13
N PHE A 914 -1.70 6.06 -38.24
CA PHE A 914 -2.48 6.42 -37.05
C PHE A 914 -1.57 7.02 -35.96
N THR A 915 -1.57 8.35 -35.86
CA THR A 915 -0.76 9.07 -34.87
C THR A 915 -1.58 9.34 -33.61
N CYS A 916 -1.37 8.52 -32.57
CA CYS A 916 -1.99 8.71 -31.25
C CYS A 916 -0.94 9.11 -30.19
N VAL A 917 -1.22 10.17 -29.45
CA VAL A 917 -0.34 10.80 -28.46
C VAL A 917 -0.93 10.71 -27.05
N GLU A 918 -0.14 10.16 -26.11
CA GLU A 918 -0.50 10.09 -24.70
C GLU A 918 -0.23 11.44 -24.02
N LEU A 919 -1.30 12.17 -23.69
CA LEU A 919 -1.22 13.50 -23.09
C LEU A 919 -0.38 13.51 -21.80
N ARG A 920 -0.48 12.47 -20.97
CA ARG A 920 0.29 12.40 -19.71
C ARG A 920 1.81 12.42 -19.98
N ARG A 921 2.28 11.82 -21.07
CA ARG A 921 3.71 11.83 -21.43
C ARG A 921 4.16 13.22 -21.83
N VAL A 922 3.33 13.94 -22.59
CA VAL A 922 3.61 15.32 -23.01
C VAL A 922 3.64 16.26 -21.80
N ALA A 923 2.64 16.17 -20.93
CA ALA A 923 2.54 16.98 -19.71
C ALA A 923 3.78 16.79 -18.82
N VAL A 924 4.22 15.54 -18.61
CA VAL A 924 5.43 15.23 -17.85
C VAL A 924 6.69 15.76 -18.53
N ALA A 925 6.80 15.63 -19.86
CA ALA A 925 7.95 16.13 -20.61
C ALA A 925 8.06 17.67 -20.59
N ARG A 926 6.94 18.36 -20.42
CA ARG A 926 6.83 19.82 -20.44
C ARG A 926 6.73 20.44 -19.05
N ALA A 927 6.67 19.62 -18.00
CA ALA A 927 6.70 20.06 -16.61
C ALA A 927 8.10 20.53 -16.19
N LYS A 928 8.17 21.46 -15.22
CA LYS A 928 9.44 21.80 -14.57
C LYS A 928 10.00 20.56 -13.88
N PRO A 929 11.33 20.35 -13.83
CA PRO A 929 11.92 19.14 -13.24
C PRO A 929 11.43 18.82 -11.83
N ASN A 930 11.17 19.84 -11.01
CA ASN A 930 10.66 19.68 -9.65
C ASN A 930 9.17 19.27 -9.60
N ASP A 931 8.40 19.57 -10.65
CA ASP A 931 6.97 19.34 -10.73
C ASP A 931 6.64 17.99 -11.39
N VAL A 932 7.60 17.37 -12.10
CA VAL A 932 7.45 16.07 -12.79
C VAL A 932 6.79 14.99 -11.91
N PRO A 933 7.23 14.72 -10.66
CA PRO A 933 6.59 13.71 -9.81
C PRO A 933 5.14 14.03 -9.42
N THR A 934 4.79 15.31 -9.43
CA THR A 934 3.43 15.80 -9.13
C THR A 934 2.56 15.65 -10.37
N VAL A 935 3.00 16.22 -11.51
CA VAL A 935 2.33 16.13 -12.82
C VAL A 935 2.08 14.69 -13.24
N GLN A 936 3.05 13.79 -13.02
CA GLN A 936 2.91 12.37 -13.33
C GLN A 936 1.77 11.69 -12.56
N ARG A 937 1.40 12.19 -11.36
CA ARG A 937 0.34 11.63 -10.52
C ARG A 937 -1.02 12.31 -10.70
N MET A 938 -1.08 13.45 -11.41
CA MET A 938 -2.33 14.15 -11.67
C MET A 938 -3.22 13.35 -12.62
N GLY A 939 -4.53 13.44 -12.42
CA GLY A 939 -5.55 12.99 -13.38
C GLY A 939 -5.94 14.12 -14.35
N LEU A 940 -6.75 13.83 -15.36
CA LEU A 940 -7.18 14.80 -16.38
C LEU A 940 -7.76 16.09 -15.76
N ALA A 941 -8.75 15.96 -14.87
CA ALA A 941 -9.34 17.10 -14.15
C ALA A 941 -8.32 17.91 -13.34
N GLY A 942 -7.28 17.25 -12.81
CA GLY A 942 -6.20 17.95 -12.11
C GLY A 942 -5.35 18.78 -13.05
N LEU A 943 -5.01 18.23 -14.22
CA LEU A 943 -4.25 18.95 -15.24
C LEU A 943 -5.04 20.12 -15.81
N ALA A 944 -6.32 19.92 -16.14
CA ALA A 944 -7.21 20.98 -16.63
C ALA A 944 -7.31 22.13 -15.62
N ALA A 945 -7.50 21.83 -14.34
CA ALA A 945 -7.59 22.84 -13.30
C ALA A 945 -6.27 23.60 -13.10
N SER A 946 -5.12 22.92 -13.14
CA SER A 946 -3.81 23.53 -12.87
C SER A 946 -3.20 24.27 -14.06
N TYR A 947 -3.57 23.93 -15.29
CA TYR A 947 -2.91 24.46 -16.49
C TYR A 947 -3.84 25.24 -17.42
N LEU A 948 -5.16 25.01 -17.37
CA LEU A 948 -6.15 25.73 -18.19
C LEU A 948 -7.13 26.56 -17.35
N ASN A 949 -7.08 26.46 -16.01
CA ASN A 949 -8.10 26.99 -15.11
C ASN A 949 -9.51 26.47 -15.41
N LEU A 950 -9.62 25.28 -16.00
CA LEU A 950 -10.90 24.64 -16.31
C LEU A 950 -11.25 23.60 -15.25
N ARG A 951 -12.49 23.64 -14.76
CA ARG A 951 -13.00 22.67 -13.79
C ARG A 951 -13.80 21.60 -14.51
N ILE A 952 -13.33 20.35 -14.42
CA ILE A 952 -14.08 19.18 -14.89
C ILE A 952 -14.84 18.59 -13.68
N PRO A 953 -16.18 18.63 -13.67
CA PRO A 953 -16.98 17.95 -12.65
C PRO A 953 -16.78 16.42 -12.76
N LYS A 954 -16.83 15.68 -11.65
CA LYS A 954 -16.46 14.23 -11.58
C LYS A 954 -17.61 13.31 -11.20
N ASP A 955 -18.80 13.87 -11.10
CA ASP A 955 -20.04 13.21 -10.71
C ASP A 955 -20.44 12.10 -11.68
N GLN A 956 -20.16 12.24 -12.98
CA GLN A 956 -20.54 11.24 -13.99
C GLN A 956 -19.48 10.16 -14.27
N GLN A 957 -18.28 10.27 -13.69
CA GLN A 957 -17.17 9.32 -13.93
C GLN A 957 -17.53 7.86 -13.60
N THR A 958 -18.46 7.62 -12.68
CA THR A 958 -18.91 6.27 -12.29
C THR A 958 -20.40 6.06 -12.52
N SER A 959 -21.01 6.79 -13.46
CA SER A 959 -22.42 6.63 -13.84
C SER A 959 -22.65 5.35 -14.64
N ASP A 960 -23.91 4.88 -14.71
CA ASP A 960 -24.27 3.73 -15.56
C ASP A 960 -24.35 4.18 -17.02
N TRP A 961 -23.22 4.05 -17.74
CA TRP A 961 -23.09 4.43 -19.15
C TRP A 961 -23.87 3.54 -20.12
N ALA A 962 -24.51 2.46 -19.65
CA ALA A 962 -25.42 1.66 -20.47
C ALA A 962 -26.87 2.17 -20.46
N VAL A 963 -27.21 3.16 -19.62
CA VAL A 963 -28.55 3.74 -19.57
C VAL A 963 -28.84 4.49 -20.87
N ARG A 964 -30.05 4.29 -21.43
CA ARG A 964 -30.55 5.04 -22.58
C ARG A 964 -31.96 5.60 -22.29
N PRO A 965 -32.27 6.85 -22.70
CA PRO A 965 -31.34 7.80 -23.32
C PRO A 965 -30.26 8.27 -22.34
N LEU A 966 -29.10 8.70 -22.86
CA LEU A 966 -28.06 9.32 -22.04
C LEU A 966 -28.60 10.61 -21.41
N SER A 967 -28.24 10.88 -20.15
CA SER A 967 -28.64 12.13 -19.51
C SER A 967 -27.87 13.33 -20.08
N ALA A 968 -28.43 14.53 -19.94
CA ALA A 968 -27.73 15.76 -20.34
C ALA A 968 -26.38 15.90 -19.63
N ASP A 969 -26.32 15.58 -18.33
CA ASP A 969 -25.09 15.62 -17.53
C ASP A 969 -24.05 14.61 -18.03
N GLN A 970 -24.46 13.41 -18.43
CA GLN A 970 -23.56 12.40 -19.03
C GLN A 970 -22.99 12.89 -20.36
N ILE A 971 -23.82 13.49 -21.21
CA ILE A 971 -23.41 14.03 -22.51
C ILE A 971 -22.43 15.19 -22.32
N GLU A 972 -22.73 16.12 -21.40
CA GLU A 972 -21.87 17.27 -21.10
C GLU A 972 -20.52 16.84 -20.50
N TYR A 973 -20.54 15.92 -19.54
CA TYR A 973 -19.32 15.36 -18.94
C TYR A 973 -18.44 14.69 -20.01
N ALA A 974 -19.03 13.80 -20.81
CA ALA A 974 -18.32 13.05 -21.83
C ALA A 974 -17.70 13.99 -22.88
N ALA A 975 -18.45 15.02 -23.30
CA ALA A 975 -17.94 16.02 -24.24
C ALA A 975 -16.77 16.84 -23.64
N MET A 976 -16.86 17.20 -22.36
CA MET A 976 -15.84 17.97 -21.67
C MET A 976 -14.51 17.22 -21.53
N ASP A 977 -14.54 15.92 -21.26
CA ASP A 977 -13.33 15.11 -21.09
C ASP A 977 -12.50 15.06 -22.38
N ALA A 978 -13.11 14.71 -23.52
CA ALA A 978 -12.42 14.72 -24.82
C ALA A 978 -11.93 16.13 -25.22
N HIS A 979 -12.73 17.17 -24.96
CA HIS A 979 -12.35 18.55 -25.28
C HIS A 979 -11.17 19.04 -24.44
N CYS A 980 -11.16 18.73 -23.14
CA CYS A 980 -10.10 19.12 -22.22
C CYS A 980 -8.77 18.44 -22.54
N VAL A 981 -8.78 17.16 -22.95
CA VAL A 981 -7.55 16.48 -23.40
C VAL A 981 -6.95 17.21 -24.60
N ARG A 982 -7.77 17.56 -25.59
CA ARG A 982 -7.36 18.30 -26.78
C ARG A 982 -6.73 19.65 -26.40
N LEU A 983 -7.44 20.45 -25.60
CA LEU A 983 -6.95 21.76 -25.14
C LEU A 983 -5.65 21.66 -24.35
N LEU A 984 -5.49 20.64 -23.51
CA LEU A 984 -4.26 20.42 -22.75
C LEU A 984 -3.10 20.06 -23.66
N LEU A 985 -3.32 19.27 -24.73
CA LEU A 985 -2.27 19.01 -25.70
C LEU A 985 -1.86 20.32 -26.40
N LEU A 986 -2.83 21.13 -26.84
CA LEU A 986 -2.58 22.47 -27.39
C LEU A 986 -1.74 23.33 -26.44
N TYR A 987 -2.12 23.38 -25.17
CA TYR A 987 -1.38 24.10 -24.16
C TYR A 987 0.05 23.59 -24.00
N PHE A 988 0.26 22.27 -23.91
CA PHE A 988 1.60 21.74 -23.68
C PHE A 988 2.51 21.87 -24.90
N THR A 989 1.98 21.82 -26.13
CA THR A 989 2.82 21.95 -27.33
C THR A 989 2.91 23.39 -27.88
N ALA A 990 2.15 24.34 -27.33
CA ALA A 990 2.28 25.76 -27.67
C ALA A 990 3.71 26.28 -27.43
N GLY A 991 4.18 27.16 -28.32
CA GLY A 991 5.53 27.72 -28.23
C GLY A 991 6.67 26.83 -28.72
N LEU A 992 6.40 25.59 -29.16
CA LEU A 992 7.45 24.67 -29.64
C LEU A 992 7.98 25.00 -31.04
N ASP A 993 7.16 25.62 -31.90
CA ASP A 993 7.51 25.95 -33.30
C ASP A 993 7.58 27.48 -33.57
N GLY A 994 7.48 28.31 -32.51
CA GLY A 994 7.49 29.77 -32.61
C GLY A 994 6.73 30.45 -31.46
N PRO A 995 6.87 31.78 -31.27
CA PRO A 995 6.18 32.52 -30.20
C PRO A 995 4.72 32.86 -30.53
N ASP A 996 4.22 32.49 -31.70
CA ASP A 996 2.90 32.88 -32.18
C ASP A 996 1.77 32.10 -31.47
N PRO A 997 0.60 32.72 -31.24
CA PRO A 997 -0.58 32.03 -30.74
C PRO A 997 -0.99 30.84 -31.60
N VAL A 998 -1.56 29.82 -30.97
CA VAL A 998 -2.10 28.63 -31.64
C VAL A 998 -3.28 29.05 -32.52
N GLN A 999 -3.18 28.78 -33.82
CA GLN A 999 -4.25 28.96 -34.79
C GLN A 999 -4.72 27.59 -35.30
N GLU A 1000 -6.01 27.41 -35.50
CA GLU A 1000 -6.59 26.16 -35.99
C GLU A 1000 -6.85 26.24 -37.52
N PRO A 1001 -6.37 25.27 -38.34
CA PRO A 1001 -5.56 24.10 -37.99
C PRO A 1001 -4.09 24.43 -37.67
N TRP A 1002 -3.48 23.68 -36.76
CA TRP A 1002 -2.20 24.02 -36.16
C TRP A 1002 -1.02 23.66 -37.06
N THR A 1003 -0.15 24.64 -37.34
CA THR A 1003 1.13 24.42 -38.02
C THR A 1003 2.19 23.99 -37.00
N ILE A 1004 2.54 22.70 -37.00
CA ILE A 1004 3.57 22.14 -36.11
C ILE A 1004 4.25 20.94 -36.78
N SER A 1005 5.58 20.88 -36.73
CA SER A 1005 6.34 19.79 -37.38
C SER A 1005 5.90 18.40 -36.91
N SER A 1006 5.57 17.52 -37.87
CA SER A 1006 5.18 16.12 -37.61
C SER A 1006 6.23 15.32 -36.84
N SER A 1007 7.51 15.69 -36.96
CA SER A 1007 8.64 15.08 -36.25
C SER A 1007 8.57 15.23 -34.72
N LEU A 1008 7.80 16.19 -34.21
CA LEU A 1008 7.63 16.44 -32.78
C LEU A 1008 6.85 15.32 -32.08
N TRP A 1009 5.91 14.69 -32.80
CA TRP A 1009 4.99 13.68 -32.25
C TRP A 1009 5.64 12.32 -32.02
N THR A 1010 6.70 11.99 -32.76
CA THR A 1010 7.38 10.69 -32.71
C THR A 1010 7.86 10.33 -31.30
N ALA A 1011 8.25 11.32 -30.49
CA ALA A 1011 8.73 11.11 -29.12
C ALA A 1011 7.60 10.77 -28.12
N TRP A 1012 6.34 11.04 -28.46
CA TRP A 1012 5.19 10.89 -27.54
C TRP A 1012 4.13 9.90 -28.04
N ARG A 1013 4.37 9.27 -29.19
CA ARG A 1013 3.48 8.28 -29.80
C ARG A 1013 3.26 7.05 -28.91
N VAL A 1014 2.03 6.53 -28.92
CA VAL A 1014 1.67 5.25 -28.28
C VAL A 1014 1.96 4.09 -29.25
N HIS A 1015 2.64 3.05 -28.77
CA HIS A 1015 2.87 1.80 -29.52
C HIS A 1015 2.16 0.65 -28.81
N LEU A 1016 1.10 0.10 -29.41
CA LEU A 1016 0.38 -1.07 -28.92
C LEU A 1016 1.05 -2.36 -29.47
N GLN A 1017 1.35 -3.34 -28.61
CA GLN A 1017 2.06 -4.57 -28.99
C GLN A 1017 1.07 -5.75 -29.11
N ALA A 1018 0.98 -6.37 -30.29
CA ALA A 1018 0.01 -7.43 -30.60
C ALA A 1018 0.28 -8.79 -29.91
N TYR A 1019 -0.78 -9.61 -29.76
CA TYR A 1019 -0.74 -11.03 -29.37
C TYR A 1019 0.03 -11.88 -30.41
N LEU A 1020 0.43 -13.11 -30.05
CA LEU A 1020 0.99 -14.04 -31.04
C LEU A 1020 -0.15 -14.57 -31.91
N GLY A 1021 -0.08 -14.33 -33.21
CA GLY A 1021 -0.94 -14.99 -34.19
C GLY A 1021 -0.36 -16.34 -34.63
N GLU A 1022 -1.09 -17.06 -35.48
CA GLU A 1022 -0.66 -18.36 -35.99
C GLU A 1022 0.70 -18.31 -36.69
N ALA A 1023 0.95 -17.29 -37.50
CA ALA A 1023 2.24 -17.11 -38.16
C ALA A 1023 3.40 -16.96 -37.15
N ASP A 1024 3.16 -16.28 -36.03
CA ASP A 1024 4.16 -16.11 -34.97
C ASP A 1024 4.41 -17.44 -34.23
N VAL A 1025 3.35 -18.21 -33.99
CA VAL A 1025 3.45 -19.55 -33.37
C VAL A 1025 4.18 -20.53 -34.29
N VAL A 1026 3.87 -20.52 -35.59
CA VAL A 1026 4.58 -21.31 -36.63
C VAL A 1026 6.08 -20.97 -36.61
N ALA A 1027 6.41 -19.68 -36.64
CA ALA A 1027 7.79 -19.22 -36.62
C ALA A 1027 8.50 -19.63 -35.31
N ALA A 1028 7.82 -19.54 -34.17
CA ALA A 1028 8.37 -19.93 -32.88
C ALA A 1028 8.62 -21.44 -32.79
N VAL A 1029 7.64 -22.27 -33.17
CA VAL A 1029 7.76 -23.74 -33.20
C VAL A 1029 8.91 -24.18 -34.12
N ALA A 1030 9.00 -23.60 -35.32
CA ALA A 1030 10.08 -23.87 -36.25
C ALA A 1030 11.46 -23.45 -35.70
N SER A 1031 11.54 -22.27 -35.06
CA SER A 1031 12.80 -21.77 -34.47
C SER A 1031 13.32 -22.63 -33.30
N LEU A 1032 12.42 -23.36 -32.62
CA LEU A 1032 12.74 -24.27 -31.54
C LEU A 1032 13.07 -25.70 -32.04
N GLY A 1033 13.02 -25.93 -33.36
CA GLY A 1033 13.24 -27.24 -33.98
C GLY A 1033 12.12 -28.24 -33.68
N LEU A 1034 10.93 -27.76 -33.30
CA LEU A 1034 9.77 -28.61 -33.02
C LEU A 1034 8.98 -28.87 -34.31
N SER A 1035 8.41 -30.07 -34.42
CA SER A 1035 7.44 -30.39 -35.47
C SER A 1035 6.03 -30.25 -34.88
N GLY A 1036 5.22 -29.35 -35.45
CA GLY A 1036 3.84 -29.17 -35.03
C GLY A 1036 2.89 -29.08 -36.22
N THR A 1037 1.80 -29.84 -36.17
CA THR A 1037 0.70 -29.75 -37.14
C THR A 1037 -0.38 -28.84 -36.59
N PHE A 1038 -0.93 -27.96 -37.43
CA PHE A 1038 -1.93 -26.96 -37.02
C PHE A 1038 -3.33 -27.44 -37.38
N HIS A 1039 -4.22 -27.43 -36.40
CA HIS A 1039 -5.58 -27.95 -36.50
C HIS A 1039 -6.59 -26.87 -36.11
N THR A 1040 -7.81 -27.01 -36.64
CA THR A 1040 -8.96 -26.22 -36.22
C THR A 1040 -9.88 -27.11 -35.40
N LEU A 1041 -10.16 -26.74 -34.15
CA LEU A 1041 -11.10 -27.47 -33.30
C LEU A 1041 -12.55 -27.17 -33.71
N PRO A 1042 -13.47 -28.16 -33.64
CA PRO A 1042 -14.90 -27.92 -33.84
C PRO A 1042 -15.48 -27.00 -32.74
N THR A 1043 -16.51 -26.24 -33.07
CA THR A 1043 -17.07 -25.07 -32.34
C THR A 1043 -17.75 -25.34 -30.98
N GLN A 1044 -17.34 -26.36 -30.22
CA GLN A 1044 -17.81 -26.56 -28.84
C GLN A 1044 -16.63 -26.59 -27.84
N PRO A 1045 -16.37 -25.51 -27.08
CA PRO A 1045 -15.15 -25.33 -26.30
C PRO A 1045 -15.12 -26.06 -24.93
N HIS A 1046 -16.18 -26.79 -24.56
CA HIS A 1046 -16.32 -27.38 -23.21
C HIS A 1046 -16.01 -28.89 -23.15
N CYS A 1047 -15.64 -29.54 -24.25
CA CYS A 1047 -15.22 -30.94 -24.23
C CYS A 1047 -13.68 -31.02 -24.14
N ALA A 1048 -13.16 -31.60 -23.05
CA ALA A 1048 -11.73 -31.81 -22.83
C ALA A 1048 -11.07 -32.79 -23.81
N VAL A 1049 -11.89 -33.44 -24.64
CA VAL A 1049 -11.48 -34.37 -25.68
C VAL A 1049 -12.27 -33.99 -26.94
N ASP A 1050 -11.60 -33.77 -28.06
CA ASP A 1050 -12.32 -33.60 -29.33
C ASP A 1050 -13.01 -34.92 -29.75
N ARG A 1051 -13.84 -34.89 -30.80
CA ARG A 1051 -14.56 -36.09 -31.28
C ARG A 1051 -13.62 -37.22 -31.75
N GLU A 1052 -12.33 -36.97 -31.88
CA GLU A 1052 -11.29 -37.90 -32.36
C GLU A 1052 -10.40 -38.42 -31.23
N GLY A 1053 -10.59 -37.99 -29.98
CA GLY A 1053 -9.86 -38.50 -28.82
C GLY A 1053 -8.64 -37.66 -28.41
N HIS A 1054 -8.48 -36.44 -28.93
CA HIS A 1054 -7.28 -35.64 -28.71
C HIS A 1054 -7.28 -34.85 -27.38
N THR A 1055 -6.14 -34.88 -26.65
CA THR A 1055 -5.94 -34.11 -25.42
C THR A 1055 -5.67 -32.63 -25.72
N VAL A 1056 -6.67 -31.78 -25.47
CA VAL A 1056 -6.51 -30.33 -25.53
C VAL A 1056 -6.00 -29.83 -24.18
N ILE A 1057 -4.96 -29.00 -24.20
CA ILE A 1057 -4.34 -28.50 -22.97
C ILE A 1057 -4.53 -26.99 -22.84
N LYS A 1058 -4.63 -26.51 -21.61
CA LYS A 1058 -4.52 -25.08 -21.29
C LYS A 1058 -3.16 -24.77 -20.70
N THR A 1059 -2.61 -23.63 -21.11
CA THR A 1059 -1.38 -23.08 -20.53
C THR A 1059 -1.77 -21.95 -19.58
N VAL A 1060 -1.41 -22.05 -18.30
CA VAL A 1060 -1.68 -21.02 -17.30
C VAL A 1060 -0.36 -20.36 -16.89
N ALA A 1061 -0.30 -19.04 -17.05
CA ALA A 1061 0.89 -18.26 -16.76
C ALA A 1061 0.94 -17.79 -15.29
N TRP A 1062 2.09 -17.98 -14.65
CA TRP A 1062 2.37 -17.54 -13.28
C TRP A 1062 3.66 -16.72 -13.21
N VAL A 1063 3.75 -15.90 -12.17
CA VAL A 1063 4.90 -15.06 -11.81
C VAL A 1063 5.46 -15.56 -10.50
N VAL A 1064 6.77 -15.75 -10.44
CA VAL A 1064 7.50 -16.15 -9.22
C VAL A 1064 8.17 -14.93 -8.62
N GLN A 1065 7.63 -14.42 -7.52
CA GLN A 1065 8.13 -13.26 -6.79
C GLN A 1065 9.01 -13.70 -5.63
N HIS A 1066 10.30 -13.36 -5.66
CA HIS A 1066 11.19 -13.62 -4.53
C HIS A 1066 10.89 -12.66 -3.37
N ALA A 1067 10.69 -13.21 -2.17
CA ALA A 1067 10.64 -12.40 -0.96
C ALA A 1067 12.05 -11.82 -0.71
N GLN A 1068 12.15 -10.50 -0.65
CA GLN A 1068 13.43 -9.81 -0.49
C GLN A 1068 14.06 -10.14 0.88
N HIS A 1069 15.10 -10.99 0.87
CA HIS A 1069 16.42 -10.83 1.51
C HIS A 1069 17.04 -12.22 1.78
N HIS A 1070 17.94 -12.66 0.88
CA HIS A 1070 19.21 -13.37 1.13
C HIS A 1070 19.74 -13.95 -0.20
N HIS A 1071 20.30 -13.08 -1.03
CA HIS A 1071 21.13 -13.50 -2.16
C HIS A 1071 22.51 -13.94 -1.62
N ALA A 1072 22.73 -15.25 -1.49
CA ALA A 1072 24.09 -15.80 -1.37
C ALA A 1072 24.27 -17.27 -1.81
N SER A 1073 23.22 -18.08 -2.04
CA SER A 1073 23.40 -19.53 -2.26
C SER A 1073 23.00 -20.09 -3.63
N ALA A 1074 22.26 -19.37 -4.48
CA ALA A 1074 21.79 -19.94 -5.76
C ALA A 1074 22.79 -19.78 -6.93
N ALA A 1075 23.92 -19.10 -6.73
CA ALA A 1075 24.92 -18.87 -7.78
C ALA A 1075 25.79 -20.11 -8.10
N ALA A 1076 25.64 -21.21 -7.36
CA ALA A 1076 26.43 -22.43 -7.54
C ALA A 1076 25.90 -23.36 -8.67
N CYS A 1077 24.71 -23.10 -9.24
CA CYS A 1077 24.06 -24.04 -10.18
C CYS A 1077 23.85 -23.52 -11.61
N GLY A 1078 24.38 -22.35 -11.99
CA GLY A 1078 24.41 -21.90 -13.39
C GLY A 1078 23.06 -21.62 -14.09
N ARG A 1079 21.92 -21.74 -13.39
CA ARG A 1079 20.58 -21.47 -13.95
C ARG A 1079 20.10 -20.06 -13.59
N SER A 1080 19.62 -19.29 -14.59
CA SER A 1080 18.92 -18.01 -14.37
C SER A 1080 17.73 -18.22 -13.42
N PRO A 1081 17.49 -17.35 -12.42
CA PRO A 1081 16.33 -17.51 -11.55
C PRO A 1081 15.06 -17.38 -12.38
N VAL A 1082 14.27 -18.45 -12.40
CA VAL A 1082 12.98 -18.51 -13.09
C VAL A 1082 12.07 -17.41 -12.57
N GLN A 1083 11.65 -16.47 -13.43
CA GLN A 1083 10.76 -15.36 -13.07
C GLN A 1083 9.31 -15.65 -13.41
N PHE A 1084 9.07 -16.55 -14.37
CA PHE A 1084 7.75 -16.84 -14.93
C PHE A 1084 7.58 -18.34 -15.11
N LEU A 1085 6.38 -18.86 -14.85
CA LEU A 1085 6.01 -20.26 -15.12
C LEU A 1085 4.90 -20.31 -16.17
N ALA A 1086 4.98 -21.28 -17.08
CA ALA A 1086 3.88 -21.67 -17.96
C ALA A 1086 3.46 -23.09 -17.57
N VAL A 1087 2.34 -23.24 -16.88
CA VAL A 1087 1.86 -24.53 -16.39
C VAL A 1087 0.89 -25.12 -17.41
N MET A 1088 1.24 -26.29 -17.95
CA MET A 1088 0.46 -27.03 -18.94
C MET A 1088 -0.32 -28.13 -18.25
N VAL A 1089 -1.64 -28.06 -18.34
CA VAL A 1089 -2.56 -29.07 -17.82
C VAL A 1089 -3.61 -29.39 -18.87
N ASP A 1090 -4.17 -30.60 -18.80
CA ASP A 1090 -5.40 -30.95 -19.52
C ASP A 1090 -6.48 -29.87 -19.29
N LEU A 1091 -7.18 -29.48 -20.35
CA LEU A 1091 -8.23 -28.47 -20.30
C LEU A 1091 -9.29 -28.76 -19.21
N ALA A 1092 -9.63 -30.04 -18.98
CA ALA A 1092 -10.56 -30.47 -17.92
C ALA A 1092 -10.00 -30.37 -16.50
N LYS A 1093 -8.67 -30.37 -16.33
CA LYS A 1093 -8.05 -30.41 -15.00
C LYS A 1093 -7.82 -29.03 -14.43
N THR A 1094 -7.70 -28.93 -13.12
CA THR A 1094 -7.33 -27.69 -12.45
C THR A 1094 -5.92 -27.79 -11.89
N ILE A 1095 -5.26 -26.65 -11.67
CA ILE A 1095 -3.91 -26.64 -11.08
C ILE A 1095 -4.05 -26.70 -9.56
N ASP A 1096 -3.40 -27.68 -8.94
CA ASP A 1096 -3.24 -27.73 -7.48
C ASP A 1096 -2.10 -26.81 -7.07
N GLU A 1097 -2.44 -25.69 -6.42
CA GLU A 1097 -1.48 -24.69 -5.98
C GLU A 1097 -0.44 -25.26 -5.01
N ASN A 1098 -0.80 -26.25 -4.17
CA ASN A 1098 0.12 -26.88 -3.23
C ASN A 1098 1.13 -27.76 -3.95
N LYS A 1099 0.68 -28.50 -4.97
CA LYS A 1099 1.58 -29.29 -5.82
C LYS A 1099 2.49 -28.39 -6.66
N LEU A 1100 1.97 -27.28 -7.21
CA LEU A 1100 2.79 -26.30 -7.93
C LEU A 1100 3.82 -25.63 -7.00
N HIS A 1101 3.45 -25.28 -5.78
CA HIS A 1101 4.39 -24.81 -4.76
C HIS A 1101 5.44 -25.87 -4.42
N SER A 1102 5.05 -27.14 -4.33
CA SER A 1102 5.96 -28.27 -4.09
C SER A 1102 6.94 -28.47 -5.25
N PHE A 1103 6.51 -28.28 -6.50
CA PHE A 1103 7.38 -28.24 -7.67
C PHE A 1103 8.42 -27.13 -7.56
N VAL A 1104 7.98 -25.90 -7.27
CA VAL A 1104 8.88 -24.75 -7.15
C VAL A 1104 9.89 -24.93 -6.01
N LEU A 1105 9.47 -25.54 -4.91
CA LEU A 1105 10.35 -25.88 -3.79
C LEU A 1105 11.35 -26.99 -4.16
N SER A 1106 10.86 -28.12 -4.70
CA SER A 1106 11.65 -29.35 -4.85
C SER A 1106 12.46 -29.43 -6.15
N LYS A 1107 11.93 -28.89 -7.26
CA LYS A 1107 12.55 -28.94 -8.59
C LYS A 1107 13.26 -27.64 -8.96
N LEU A 1108 12.72 -26.48 -8.57
CA LEU A 1108 13.38 -25.20 -8.81
C LEU A 1108 14.25 -24.71 -7.63
N GLY A 1109 14.13 -25.33 -6.45
CA GLY A 1109 14.95 -25.01 -5.28
C GLY A 1109 14.64 -23.65 -4.65
N LEU A 1110 13.44 -23.11 -4.87
CA LEU A 1110 13.07 -21.75 -4.46
C LEU A 1110 12.23 -21.76 -3.17
N SER A 1111 12.91 -21.76 -2.01
CA SER A 1111 12.27 -21.88 -0.69
C SER A 1111 11.63 -20.62 -0.12
N SER A 1112 11.80 -19.46 -0.76
CA SER A 1112 11.26 -18.17 -0.31
C SER A 1112 10.73 -17.34 -1.47
N CYS A 1113 9.75 -17.90 -2.18
CA CYS A 1113 9.07 -17.23 -3.28
C CYS A 1113 7.55 -17.29 -3.11
N ALA A 1114 6.89 -16.21 -3.50
CA ALA A 1114 5.44 -16.16 -3.70
C ALA A 1114 5.16 -16.41 -5.17
N ILE A 1115 4.21 -17.29 -5.47
CA ILE A 1115 3.76 -17.53 -6.84
C ILE A 1115 2.40 -16.86 -6.99
N SER A 1116 2.16 -16.17 -8.09
CA SER A 1116 0.88 -15.49 -8.38
C SER A 1116 0.57 -15.58 -9.87
N LEU A 1117 -0.71 -15.56 -10.26
CA LEU A 1117 -1.09 -15.52 -11.67
C LEU A 1117 -0.47 -14.31 -12.39
N ALA A 1118 -0.12 -14.49 -13.66
CA ALA A 1118 0.40 -13.43 -14.50
C ALA A 1118 -0.63 -12.31 -14.71
N SER A 1119 -0.15 -11.06 -14.71
CA SER A 1119 -0.98 -9.91 -15.10
C SER A 1119 -1.28 -9.95 -16.60
N GLU A 1120 -2.34 -9.29 -17.05
CA GLU A 1120 -2.67 -9.16 -18.48
C GLU A 1120 -1.50 -8.61 -19.30
N ARG A 1121 -0.75 -7.67 -18.72
CA ARG A 1121 0.48 -7.15 -19.29
C ARG A 1121 1.57 -8.22 -19.46
N ASP A 1122 1.75 -9.09 -18.47
CA ASP A 1122 2.72 -10.18 -18.54
C ASP A 1122 2.29 -11.22 -19.58
N LEU A 1123 0.99 -11.52 -19.63
CA LEU A 1123 0.38 -12.40 -20.64
C LEU A 1123 0.69 -11.91 -22.06
N VAL A 1124 0.57 -10.61 -22.36
CA VAL A 1124 0.89 -10.03 -23.67
C VAL A 1124 2.40 -10.02 -23.96
N HIS A 1125 3.21 -9.50 -23.04
CA HIS A 1125 4.62 -9.20 -23.33
C HIS A 1125 5.59 -10.37 -23.12
N VAL A 1126 5.24 -11.33 -22.28
CA VAL A 1126 6.11 -12.47 -21.92
C VAL A 1126 5.61 -13.76 -22.56
N PHE A 1127 4.31 -14.01 -22.49
CA PHE A 1127 3.73 -15.29 -22.95
C PHE A 1127 3.12 -15.21 -24.35
N GLY A 1128 2.58 -14.05 -24.72
CA GLY A 1128 2.05 -13.76 -26.04
C GLY A 1128 0.59 -14.10 -26.30
N TYR A 1129 -0.26 -14.19 -25.27
CA TYR A 1129 -1.70 -14.47 -25.43
C TYR A 1129 -2.56 -13.66 -24.45
N GLY A 1130 -3.87 -13.56 -24.73
CA GLY A 1130 -4.84 -12.86 -23.87
C GLY A 1130 -5.35 -13.72 -22.72
N ARG A 1131 -5.88 -13.09 -21.66
CA ARG A 1131 -6.52 -13.83 -20.55
C ARG A 1131 -7.75 -14.58 -21.07
N GLY A 1132 -7.97 -15.81 -20.61
CA GLY A 1132 -9.07 -16.67 -21.08
C GLY A 1132 -8.77 -17.44 -22.36
N ALA A 1133 -7.75 -17.05 -23.13
CA ALA A 1133 -7.34 -17.79 -24.33
C ALA A 1133 -6.55 -19.06 -23.97
N ILE A 1134 -6.68 -20.11 -24.79
CA ILE A 1134 -5.72 -21.21 -24.81
C ILE A 1134 -4.40 -20.65 -25.35
N GLY A 1135 -3.42 -20.45 -24.46
CA GLY A 1135 -2.15 -19.83 -24.80
C GLY A 1135 -1.15 -20.79 -25.46
N PRO A 1136 -0.26 -20.29 -26.36
CA PRO A 1136 0.93 -21.03 -26.78
C PRO A 1136 1.86 -21.26 -25.59
N VAL A 1137 2.64 -22.34 -25.63
CA VAL A 1137 3.48 -22.87 -24.53
C VAL A 1137 4.67 -21.96 -24.18
N GLY A 1138 4.41 -20.73 -23.69
CA GLY A 1138 5.44 -19.76 -23.32
C GLY A 1138 6.32 -19.27 -24.48
N LEU A 1139 5.84 -19.38 -25.73
CA LEU A 1139 6.65 -19.27 -26.94
C LEU A 1139 7.17 -17.86 -27.27
N ARG A 1140 6.64 -16.79 -26.67
CA ARG A 1140 7.10 -15.40 -26.96
C ARG A 1140 8.46 -15.08 -26.34
N ARG A 1141 8.70 -15.49 -25.09
CA ARG A 1141 9.99 -15.30 -24.38
C ARG A 1141 10.40 -16.58 -23.64
N PRO A 1142 10.66 -17.68 -24.36
CA PRO A 1142 10.93 -18.99 -23.75
C PRO A 1142 12.14 -18.99 -22.80
N SER A 1143 13.10 -18.08 -22.99
CA SER A 1143 14.26 -17.92 -22.10
C SER A 1143 13.94 -17.35 -20.71
N LEU A 1144 12.77 -16.71 -20.53
CA LEU A 1144 12.32 -16.15 -19.25
C LEU A 1144 11.31 -17.04 -18.52
N VAL A 1145 10.78 -18.07 -19.21
CA VAL A 1145 9.66 -18.89 -18.78
C VAL A 1145 10.15 -20.30 -18.48
N HIS A 1146 9.76 -20.86 -17.33
CA HIS A 1146 9.89 -22.28 -17.07
C HIS A 1146 8.55 -22.98 -17.31
N ILE A 1147 8.55 -23.97 -18.18
CA ILE A 1147 7.36 -24.70 -18.55
C ILE A 1147 7.20 -25.88 -17.59
N VAL A 1148 6.03 -26.00 -16.95
CA VAL A 1148 5.70 -27.10 -16.05
C VAL A 1148 4.64 -27.95 -16.74
N MET A 1149 5.02 -29.13 -17.19
CA MET A 1149 4.11 -30.07 -17.84
C MET A 1149 3.55 -31.03 -16.80
N ASP A 1150 2.22 -31.13 -16.72
CA ASP A 1150 1.60 -32.09 -15.83
C ASP A 1150 1.98 -33.53 -16.20
N ALA A 1151 2.25 -34.35 -15.18
CA ALA A 1151 2.70 -35.72 -15.36
C ALA A 1151 1.75 -36.58 -16.20
N SER A 1152 0.44 -36.28 -16.20
CA SER A 1152 -0.54 -37.03 -16.99
C SER A 1152 -0.42 -36.81 -18.50
N LEU A 1153 0.18 -35.71 -18.94
CA LEU A 1153 0.33 -35.36 -20.36
C LEU A 1153 1.54 -36.01 -21.04
N VAL A 1154 2.45 -36.60 -20.26
CA VAL A 1154 3.76 -37.09 -20.76
C VAL A 1154 3.61 -38.29 -21.68
N HIS A 1155 2.55 -39.08 -21.49
CA HIS A 1155 2.30 -40.32 -22.21
C HIS A 1155 1.40 -40.15 -23.43
N ASP A 1156 0.94 -38.94 -23.71
CA ASP A 1156 0.11 -38.65 -24.88
C ASP A 1156 0.98 -38.59 -26.15
N ASP A 1157 0.46 -39.12 -27.26
CA ASP A 1157 1.15 -39.07 -28.55
C ASP A 1157 1.29 -37.62 -29.06
N ALA A 1158 0.27 -36.79 -28.81
CA ALA A 1158 0.26 -35.37 -29.12
C ALA A 1158 -0.64 -34.60 -28.14
N ILE A 1159 -0.21 -33.39 -27.78
CA ILE A 1159 -0.99 -32.43 -27.00
C ILE A 1159 -1.30 -31.19 -27.84
N TYR A 1160 -2.53 -30.68 -27.72
CA TYR A 1160 -3.01 -29.59 -28.56
C TYR A 1160 -2.99 -28.27 -27.78
N CYS A 1161 -2.09 -27.38 -28.19
CA CYS A 1161 -1.83 -26.08 -27.55
C CYS A 1161 -2.37 -24.94 -28.41
N GLY A 1162 -2.62 -23.76 -27.85
CA GLY A 1162 -3.14 -22.63 -28.64
C GLY A 1162 -2.18 -22.13 -29.71
N ALA A 1163 -2.70 -21.84 -30.90
CA ALA A 1163 -1.94 -21.36 -32.05
C ALA A 1163 -2.26 -19.90 -32.42
N GLY A 1164 -2.66 -19.07 -31.46
CA GLY A 1164 -2.76 -17.62 -31.64
C GLY A 1164 -4.05 -17.08 -32.26
N ALA A 1165 -4.98 -17.95 -32.66
CA ALA A 1165 -6.34 -17.59 -33.06
C ALA A 1165 -7.37 -18.48 -32.36
N LEU A 1166 -8.61 -17.99 -32.22
CA LEU A 1166 -9.69 -18.73 -31.60
C LEU A 1166 -9.93 -20.06 -32.36
N HIS A 1167 -10.02 -21.17 -31.63
CA HIS A 1167 -10.15 -22.54 -32.18
C HIS A 1167 -8.95 -23.07 -32.99
N ARG A 1168 -7.85 -22.31 -33.11
CA ARG A 1168 -6.64 -22.80 -33.75
C ARG A 1168 -5.69 -23.35 -32.71
N VAL A 1169 -5.26 -24.59 -32.93
CA VAL A 1169 -4.31 -25.29 -32.05
C VAL A 1169 -3.16 -25.87 -32.85
N VAL A 1170 -2.02 -26.03 -32.18
CA VAL A 1170 -0.85 -26.74 -32.69
C VAL A 1170 -0.69 -28.03 -31.88
N ALA A 1171 -0.63 -29.16 -32.58
CA ALA A 1171 -0.34 -30.46 -32.02
C ALA A 1171 1.18 -30.56 -31.81
N LEU A 1172 1.61 -30.78 -30.58
CA LEU A 1172 3.02 -30.91 -30.20
C LEU A 1172 3.22 -32.25 -29.50
N SER A 1173 4.31 -32.95 -29.79
CA SER A 1173 4.68 -34.15 -29.04
C SER A 1173 5.23 -33.77 -27.66
N PRO A 1174 4.65 -34.27 -26.54
CA PRO A 1174 5.18 -34.05 -25.19
C PRO A 1174 6.64 -34.46 -25.05
N LEU A 1175 7.02 -35.61 -25.63
CA LEU A 1175 8.40 -36.11 -25.61
C LEU A 1175 9.37 -35.18 -26.32
N HIS A 1176 9.00 -34.65 -27.50
CA HIS A 1176 9.84 -33.69 -28.22
C HIS A 1176 9.95 -32.34 -27.49
N LEU A 1177 8.88 -31.88 -26.83
CA LEU A 1177 8.93 -30.69 -25.99
C LEU A 1177 9.90 -30.87 -24.83
N LEU A 1178 9.85 -32.01 -24.12
CA LEU A 1178 10.75 -32.33 -23.01
C LEU A 1178 12.22 -32.47 -23.42
N GLN A 1179 12.47 -32.85 -24.67
CA GLN A 1179 13.82 -33.01 -25.22
C GLN A 1179 14.35 -31.72 -25.88
N CYS A 1180 13.53 -30.67 -26.01
CA CYS A 1180 13.93 -29.42 -26.68
C CYS A 1180 14.97 -28.65 -25.82
N PRO A 1181 16.22 -28.49 -26.29
CA PRO A 1181 17.30 -27.90 -25.50
C PRO A 1181 17.12 -26.39 -25.25
N HIS A 1182 16.24 -25.74 -26.01
CA HIS A 1182 15.96 -24.31 -25.94
C HIS A 1182 14.78 -23.97 -25.01
N LEU A 1183 14.05 -24.98 -24.52
CA LEU A 1183 12.95 -24.82 -23.58
C LEU A 1183 13.38 -25.27 -22.19
N ASN A 1184 13.09 -24.44 -21.19
CA ASN A 1184 13.29 -24.82 -19.80
C ASN A 1184 12.01 -25.50 -19.29
N ILE A 1185 11.89 -26.81 -19.52
CA ILE A 1185 10.68 -27.58 -19.25
C ILE A 1185 10.94 -28.68 -18.22
N SER A 1186 9.96 -28.98 -17.37
CA SER A 1186 10.01 -30.09 -16.40
C SER A 1186 8.64 -30.72 -16.22
N THR A 1187 8.64 -32.02 -15.91
CA THR A 1187 7.42 -32.77 -15.58
C THR A 1187 7.20 -32.82 -14.08
N TYR A 1188 5.94 -32.62 -13.65
CA TYR A 1188 5.54 -32.75 -12.26
C TYR A 1188 4.03 -32.96 -12.17
N ASP A 1189 3.57 -33.74 -11.19
CA ASP A 1189 2.13 -33.83 -10.90
C ASP A 1189 1.69 -32.50 -10.28
N VAL A 1190 1.01 -31.66 -11.06
CA VAL A 1190 0.55 -30.33 -10.66
C VAL A 1190 -0.95 -30.15 -10.84
N ALA A 1191 -1.63 -31.13 -11.43
CA ALA A 1191 -3.06 -31.11 -11.64
C ALA A 1191 -3.84 -31.79 -10.49
N ALA A 1192 -5.08 -31.36 -10.30
CA ALA A 1192 -6.11 -31.98 -9.47
C ALA A 1192 -7.28 -32.46 -10.34
#